data_AF-A0A370E1J1-F1
#
_entry.id   AF-A0A370E1J1-F1
#
_cell.length_a   1.000
_cell.length_b   1.000
_cell.length_c   1.000
_cell.angle_alpha   90.00
_cell.angle_beta   90.00
_cell.angle_gamma   90.00
#
_symmetry.space_group_name_H-M   'P 1'
#
loop_
_entity.id
_entity.type
_entity.pdbx_description
1 polymer ?
#
loop_
_entity_poly.entity_id
_entity_poly.type
_entity_poly.pdbx_seq_one_letter_code
_entity_poly.pdbx_strand_id
1 'polypeptide(L)'
;MHKEPHDSQIWSNTDMDTIVHLGAGRCSELDDYLAAKPARLLLVEADPQLAKVLQARTTDYPQVEVINRAVAAQPGSATFHRYNLSDVGSLRRPGPELLELFPGLKTVQELQMEAVDAATLLQSLQLQVDQHNRLIIDLPGEELPVLLALQQADQLHLFEQLQLHCGRKSLYEDSEPVSTVLQWLQDQGFDLLTEDDSHDPDRPRWDLKRNKWLLDHRELKQQLALLTQTHDEQIVLLNERQVQVGELTKSLDEQAKLAAERKILLEQANQSKAAQAKLANERQTQIEQLTKARDEQAKLAAEHKTQLEQANQVKAEQAKLANERQTQVEQLTKAKDEQAKLAAEHKTQLEQANQAKAAQVKLANDRQIQIEQLTKARDEQAKLAAGNKTQLEQVNQAKAAQAKLANERQTQIEQLTKARDEQSKLAAENKNQLEQANQAKAAQAKLANERQIQIEQLTKAREEQAKLAAEHKIQLEQANQAKATQVKLENERQIQIEQLTKVKDEQAKLAAERKAQLEQANQTKVEQVKLANERQIQIEQLTKARDEQAKLAAENKTQLEQANRAKAEQDKLANERQTQIEQLTKARDEQARLVVSQQLQRDQEKLRADNNQRDLETKQKELEKLEQQLAELNQRLPMLDDEFVKAEAQIELIKDILIREKAF
;
A
#
# COMPACT_ATOMS: atom_id res chain seq x y z
N MET A 1 6.64 43.88 -70.58
CA MET A 1 7.09 42.72 -69.78
C MET A 1 6.09 42.52 -68.67
N HIS A 2 5.55 41.32 -68.51
CA HIS A 2 4.79 40.99 -67.30
C HIS A 2 5.76 40.85 -66.13
N LYS A 3 5.41 41.39 -64.97
CA LYS A 3 5.80 40.76 -63.71
C LYS A 3 4.91 39.54 -63.57
N GLU A 4 5.50 38.36 -63.42
CA GLU A 4 4.78 37.23 -62.85
C GLU A 4 4.54 37.55 -61.35
N PRO A 5 3.40 37.15 -60.77
CA PRO A 5 3.21 37.29 -59.33
C PRO A 5 4.19 36.36 -58.61
N HIS A 6 4.85 36.85 -57.56
CA HIS A 6 5.55 35.95 -56.65
C HIS A 6 4.50 35.08 -55.95
N ASP A 7 4.73 33.76 -55.96
CA ASP A 7 3.79 32.77 -55.43
C ASP A 7 3.95 32.66 -53.90
N SER A 8 3.67 33.75 -53.20
CA SER A 8 3.99 33.95 -51.77
C SER A 8 3.05 33.24 -50.79
N GLN A 9 2.13 32.40 -51.26
CA GLN A 9 1.20 31.62 -50.44
C GLN A 9 1.78 30.26 -50.00
N ILE A 10 3.00 30.29 -49.44
CA ILE A 10 3.54 29.22 -48.58
C ILE A 10 2.56 28.93 -47.44
N TRP A 11 1.98 30.00 -46.90
CA TRP A 11 0.93 29.98 -45.90
C TRP A 11 -0.43 30.06 -46.58
N SER A 12 -1.36 29.18 -46.21
CA SER A 12 -2.75 29.27 -46.65
C SER A 12 -3.35 30.61 -46.23
N ASN A 13 -4.28 31.14 -47.04
CA ASN A 13 -4.92 32.45 -46.82
C ASN A 13 -5.98 32.41 -45.69
N THR A 14 -5.59 31.84 -44.56
CA THR A 14 -6.34 31.70 -43.30
C THR A 14 -6.17 32.98 -42.49
N ASP A 15 -7.25 33.45 -41.87
CA ASP A 15 -7.18 34.57 -40.92
C ASP A 15 -6.38 34.13 -39.66
N MET A 16 -5.44 34.96 -39.23
CA MET A 16 -4.58 34.68 -38.07
C MET A 16 -5.19 35.18 -36.75
N ASP A 17 -4.90 34.49 -35.65
CA ASP A 17 -5.20 34.98 -34.31
C ASP A 17 -4.16 36.01 -33.88
N THR A 18 -2.93 35.56 -33.59
CA THR A 18 -1.83 36.44 -33.18
C THR A 18 -0.58 36.23 -34.02
N ILE A 19 -0.02 37.32 -34.51
CA ILE A 19 1.33 37.35 -35.08
C ILE A 19 2.24 38.11 -34.10
N VAL A 20 3.40 37.55 -33.77
CA VAL A 20 4.42 38.19 -32.94
C VAL A 20 5.73 38.25 -33.72
N HIS A 21 6.31 39.44 -33.90
CA HIS A 21 7.64 39.62 -34.49
C HIS A 21 8.61 40.15 -33.43
N LEU A 22 9.61 39.36 -33.09
CA LEU A 22 10.72 39.75 -32.22
C LEU A 22 11.91 40.22 -33.07
N GLY A 23 12.29 41.50 -32.94
CA GLY A 23 13.31 42.14 -33.79
C GLY A 23 12.75 42.80 -35.05
N ALA A 24 11.56 43.39 -34.95
CA ALA A 24 10.77 43.83 -36.10
C ALA A 24 11.43 44.91 -36.99
N GLY A 25 12.49 45.60 -36.55
CA GLY A 25 13.26 46.55 -37.33
C GLY A 25 12.39 47.64 -37.98
N ARG A 26 12.31 47.64 -39.31
CA ARG A 26 11.42 48.51 -40.10
C ARG A 26 10.10 47.86 -40.51
N CYS A 27 9.99 46.55 -40.27
CA CYS A 27 8.91 45.65 -40.66
C CYS A 27 8.46 45.87 -42.12
N SER A 28 9.32 45.55 -43.09
CA SER A 28 8.99 45.69 -44.51
C SER A 28 7.74 44.87 -44.87
N GLU A 29 7.58 43.75 -44.17
CA GLU A 29 6.59 42.68 -44.25
C GLU A 29 5.23 43.06 -43.61
N LEU A 30 5.10 44.26 -43.03
CA LEU A 30 3.89 44.71 -42.33
C LEU A 30 2.63 44.54 -43.19
N ASP A 31 2.74 44.83 -44.48
CA ASP A 31 1.62 44.78 -45.42
C ASP A 31 1.17 43.32 -45.67
N ASP A 32 2.11 42.36 -45.68
CA ASP A 32 1.84 40.90 -45.74
C ASP A 32 1.26 40.37 -44.42
N TYR A 33 1.74 40.86 -43.28
CA TYR A 33 1.17 40.55 -41.97
C TYR A 33 -0.28 41.05 -41.86
N LEU A 34 -0.57 42.26 -42.36
CA LEU A 34 -1.93 42.80 -42.40
C LEU A 34 -2.83 42.05 -43.40
N ALA A 35 -2.28 41.52 -44.50
CA ALA A 35 -3.03 40.68 -45.44
C ALA A 35 -3.51 39.36 -44.80
N ALA A 36 -2.77 38.80 -43.85
CA ALA A 36 -3.18 37.64 -43.04
C ALA A 36 -4.24 37.96 -41.95
N LYS A 37 -4.74 39.21 -41.90
CA LYS A 37 -5.79 39.71 -41.00
C LYS A 37 -5.68 39.29 -39.52
N PRO A 38 -4.51 39.44 -38.87
CA PRO A 38 -4.32 39.08 -37.47
C PRO A 38 -5.29 39.83 -36.55
N ALA A 39 -5.92 39.13 -35.62
CA ALA A 39 -6.67 39.77 -34.53
C ALA A 39 -5.76 40.59 -33.59
N ARG A 40 -4.47 40.20 -33.47
CA ARG A 40 -3.40 40.99 -32.83
C ARG A 40 -2.07 40.81 -33.55
N LEU A 41 -1.36 41.91 -33.82
CA LEU A 41 0.01 41.92 -34.32
C LEU A 41 0.92 42.62 -33.30
N LEU A 42 1.80 41.87 -32.64
CA LEU A 42 2.83 42.44 -31.77
C LEU A 42 4.15 42.56 -32.55
N LEU A 43 4.70 43.77 -32.61
CA LEU A 43 6.03 44.07 -33.14
C LEU A 43 6.94 44.54 -32.00
N VAL A 44 8.08 43.89 -31.84
CA VAL A 44 9.02 44.17 -30.74
C VAL A 44 10.34 44.57 -31.35
N GLU A 45 10.86 45.75 -30.98
CA GLU A 45 12.07 46.30 -31.58
C GLU A 45 13.01 46.90 -30.53
N ALA A 46 14.29 46.53 -30.57
CA ALA A 46 15.29 46.95 -29.60
C ALA A 46 15.74 48.41 -29.82
N ASP A 47 15.94 48.81 -31.08
CA ASP A 47 16.43 50.13 -31.45
C ASP A 47 15.34 51.22 -31.27
N PRO A 48 15.54 52.20 -30.35
CA PRO A 48 14.54 53.23 -30.10
C PRO A 48 14.27 54.18 -31.28
N GLN A 49 15.15 54.23 -32.29
CA GLN A 49 14.93 54.99 -33.51
C GLN A 49 14.04 54.23 -34.49
N LEU A 50 14.30 52.93 -34.69
CA LEU A 50 13.48 52.07 -35.56
C LEU A 50 12.09 51.87 -34.95
N ALA A 51 12.00 51.54 -33.67
CA ALA A 51 10.72 51.37 -32.96
C ALA A 51 9.83 52.62 -33.05
N LYS A 52 10.41 53.82 -33.00
CA LYS A 52 9.68 55.09 -33.13
C LYS A 52 9.17 55.35 -34.56
N VAL A 53 9.94 54.95 -35.59
CA VAL A 53 9.49 55.00 -36.99
C VAL A 53 8.36 53.99 -37.22
N LEU A 54 8.49 52.79 -36.65
CA LEU A 54 7.48 51.73 -36.75
C LEU A 54 6.17 52.14 -36.06
N GLN A 55 6.21 52.68 -34.83
CA GLN A 55 5.06 53.27 -34.13
C GLN A 55 4.32 54.32 -34.96
N ALA A 56 5.06 55.19 -35.67
CA ALA A 56 4.46 56.19 -36.55
C ALA A 56 3.80 55.56 -37.79
N ARG A 57 4.39 54.50 -38.38
CA ARG A 57 3.81 53.75 -39.50
C ARG A 57 2.56 52.95 -39.11
N THR A 58 2.46 52.49 -37.86
CA THR A 58 1.37 51.62 -37.41
C THR A 58 0.20 52.35 -36.73
N THR A 59 0.23 53.68 -36.64
CA THR A 59 -0.73 54.49 -35.86
C THR A 59 -2.20 54.27 -36.29
N ASP A 60 -2.46 54.00 -37.57
CA ASP A 60 -3.82 53.80 -38.11
C ASP A 60 -4.36 52.35 -37.95
N TYR A 61 -3.56 51.42 -37.40
CA TYR A 61 -3.92 50.00 -37.26
C TYR A 61 -4.09 49.60 -35.78
N PRO A 62 -5.30 49.65 -35.20
CA PRO A 62 -5.52 49.45 -33.76
C PRO A 62 -5.22 48.03 -33.25
N GLN A 63 -5.11 47.05 -34.16
CA GLN A 63 -4.68 45.68 -33.85
C GLN A 63 -3.15 45.52 -33.77
N VAL A 64 -2.37 46.57 -34.06
CA VAL A 64 -0.90 46.54 -34.11
C VAL A 64 -0.30 47.23 -32.88
N GLU A 65 0.49 46.48 -32.11
CA GLU A 65 1.17 46.93 -30.91
C GLU A 65 2.69 46.97 -31.16
N VAL A 66 3.36 48.08 -30.83
CA VAL A 66 4.81 48.23 -31.09
C VAL A 66 5.56 48.55 -29.79
N ILE A 67 6.27 47.55 -29.28
CA ILE A 67 7.02 47.62 -28.01
C ILE A 67 8.50 47.89 -28.28
N ASN A 68 9.04 48.97 -27.72
CA ASN A 68 10.49 49.20 -27.72
C ASN A 68 11.15 48.47 -26.54
N ARG A 69 11.67 47.27 -26.80
CA ARG A 69 12.45 46.44 -25.87
C ARG A 69 13.43 45.54 -26.63
N ALA A 70 14.59 45.31 -26.02
CA ALA A 70 15.42 44.16 -26.35
C ALA A 70 14.74 42.87 -25.88
N VAL A 71 14.89 41.80 -26.67
CA VAL A 71 14.45 40.46 -26.31
C VAL A 71 15.66 39.54 -26.29
N ALA A 72 15.78 38.72 -25.25
CA ALA A 72 16.89 37.80 -25.05
C ALA A 72 16.41 36.51 -24.36
N ALA A 73 17.30 35.54 -24.18
CA ALA A 73 17.01 34.32 -23.43
C ALA A 73 16.77 34.54 -21.92
N GLN A 74 17.28 35.64 -21.35
CA GLN A 74 17.15 35.99 -19.92
C GLN A 74 16.91 37.50 -19.76
N PRO A 75 16.16 37.94 -18.73
CA PRO A 75 15.90 39.36 -18.51
C PRO A 75 17.08 40.03 -17.78
N GLY A 76 17.34 41.31 -18.08
CA GLY A 76 18.37 42.09 -17.39
C GLY A 76 18.97 43.22 -18.20
N SER A 77 20.09 43.76 -17.74
CA SER A 77 20.83 44.81 -18.46
C SER A 77 21.63 44.20 -19.61
N ALA A 78 21.34 44.60 -20.84
CA ALA A 78 22.02 44.17 -22.06
C ALA A 78 22.62 45.37 -22.81
N THR A 79 23.65 45.11 -23.62
CA THR A 79 24.22 46.10 -24.55
C THR A 79 23.74 45.80 -25.95
N PHE A 80 22.97 46.70 -26.55
CA PHE A 80 22.64 46.64 -27.98
C PHE A 80 23.70 47.42 -28.78
N HIS A 81 24.35 46.74 -29.71
CA HIS A 81 25.34 47.31 -30.61
C HIS A 81 24.67 47.74 -31.92
N ARG A 82 24.56 49.06 -32.17
CA ARG A 82 24.09 49.62 -33.44
C ARG A 82 25.27 49.83 -34.38
N TYR A 83 25.14 49.37 -35.61
CA TYR A 83 26.15 49.50 -36.67
C TYR A 83 25.77 50.57 -37.73
N ASN A 84 26.67 50.80 -38.68
CA ASN A 84 26.44 51.67 -39.84
C ASN A 84 25.53 51.04 -40.91
N LEU A 85 25.29 49.74 -40.84
CA LEU A 85 24.16 49.04 -41.45
C LEU A 85 23.13 48.80 -40.33
N SER A 86 21.87 49.19 -40.52
CA SER A 86 20.86 49.09 -39.45
C SER A 86 20.44 47.64 -39.18
N ASP A 87 20.47 46.81 -40.21
CA ASP A 87 19.75 45.54 -40.25
C ASP A 87 20.59 44.37 -39.69
N VAL A 88 21.73 44.72 -39.08
CA VAL A 88 22.66 43.84 -38.33
C VAL A 88 22.89 44.34 -36.90
N GLY A 89 21.98 45.17 -36.38
CA GLY A 89 21.98 45.59 -34.97
C GLY A 89 21.62 44.43 -34.05
N SER A 90 22.36 44.22 -32.96
CA SER A 90 22.21 43.03 -32.12
C SER A 90 22.64 43.26 -30.66
N LEU A 91 22.19 42.38 -29.76
CA LEU A 91 22.74 42.20 -28.41
C LEU A 91 24.08 41.44 -28.39
N ARG A 92 24.40 40.75 -29.49
CA ARG A 92 25.68 40.10 -29.75
C ARG A 92 26.56 40.98 -30.63
N ARG A 93 27.85 40.68 -30.60
CA ARG A 93 28.86 41.32 -31.45
C ARG A 93 29.03 40.54 -32.76
N PRO A 94 29.51 41.18 -33.85
CA PRO A 94 29.73 40.51 -35.12
C PRO A 94 30.85 39.46 -34.97
N GLY A 95 30.54 38.23 -35.35
CA GLY A 95 31.51 37.15 -35.45
C GLY A 95 32.42 37.32 -36.68
N PRO A 96 33.46 36.48 -36.82
CA PRO A 96 34.40 36.56 -37.94
C PRO A 96 33.72 36.53 -39.32
N GLU A 97 32.68 35.71 -39.45
CA GLU A 97 31.93 35.51 -40.70
C GLU A 97 31.19 36.78 -41.16
N LEU A 98 30.56 37.51 -40.24
CA LEU A 98 29.86 38.76 -40.57
C LEU A 98 30.84 39.91 -40.87
N LEU A 99 32.04 39.88 -40.29
CA LEU A 99 33.13 40.81 -40.62
C LEU A 99 33.79 40.48 -41.97
N GLU A 100 33.75 39.22 -42.42
CA GLU A 100 34.18 38.83 -43.77
C GLU A 100 33.15 39.25 -44.84
N LEU A 101 31.84 39.09 -44.56
CA LEU A 101 30.76 39.58 -45.42
C LEU A 101 30.74 41.11 -45.51
N PHE A 102 30.94 41.80 -44.37
CA PHE A 102 30.91 43.27 -44.30
C PHE A 102 32.20 43.87 -43.71
N PRO A 103 33.33 43.90 -44.44
CA PRO A 103 34.59 44.49 -43.96
C PRO A 103 34.52 46.01 -43.68
N GLY A 104 33.42 46.67 -44.09
CA GLY A 104 33.12 48.08 -43.79
C GLY A 104 32.25 48.29 -42.54
N LEU A 105 31.87 47.23 -41.82
CA LEU A 105 30.99 47.27 -40.65
C LEU A 105 31.67 47.97 -39.45
N LYS A 106 30.98 48.92 -38.83
CA LYS A 106 31.50 49.76 -37.75
C LYS A 106 30.40 50.08 -36.74
N THR A 107 30.69 49.89 -35.45
CA THR A 107 29.79 50.29 -34.37
C THR A 107 29.59 51.81 -34.41
N VAL A 108 28.34 52.24 -34.56
CA VAL A 108 27.93 53.65 -34.52
C VAL A 108 27.58 54.07 -33.09
N GLN A 109 26.93 53.18 -32.34
CA GLN A 109 26.57 53.42 -30.94
C GLN A 109 26.41 52.10 -30.18
N GLU A 110 26.83 52.07 -28.91
CA GLU A 110 26.42 51.04 -27.95
C GLU A 110 25.32 51.63 -27.05
N LEU A 111 24.23 50.88 -26.87
CA LEU A 111 23.06 51.28 -26.09
C LEU A 111 22.88 50.32 -24.91
N GLN A 112 22.99 50.84 -23.69
CA GLN A 112 22.59 50.09 -22.49
C GLN A 112 21.06 50.11 -22.39
N MET A 113 20.45 48.93 -22.31
CA MET A 113 18.99 48.78 -22.24
C MET A 113 18.58 47.56 -21.41
N GLU A 114 17.34 47.59 -20.94
CA GLU A 114 16.71 46.45 -20.26
C GLU A 114 16.16 45.48 -21.31
N ALA A 115 16.76 44.29 -21.38
CA ALA A 115 16.24 43.15 -22.12
C ALA A 115 15.16 42.43 -21.30
N VAL A 116 14.10 42.02 -21.98
CA VAL A 116 13.00 41.21 -21.43
C VAL A 116 13.15 39.80 -22.00
N ASP A 117 12.90 38.77 -21.19
CA ASP A 117 12.84 37.41 -21.70
C ASP A 117 11.59 37.18 -22.55
N ALA A 118 11.72 36.42 -23.64
CA ALA A 118 10.62 36.18 -24.55
C ALA A 118 9.41 35.50 -23.87
N ALA A 119 9.64 34.69 -22.82
CA ALA A 119 8.58 33.95 -22.13
C ALA A 119 7.67 34.86 -21.31
N THR A 120 8.23 35.82 -20.56
CA THR A 120 7.48 36.84 -19.81
C THR A 120 6.74 37.78 -20.78
N LEU A 121 7.37 38.13 -21.90
CA LEU A 121 6.76 38.97 -22.94
C LEU A 121 5.52 38.29 -23.55
N LEU A 122 5.63 37.04 -23.99
CA LEU A 122 4.53 36.28 -24.56
C LEU A 122 3.44 35.91 -23.55
N GLN A 123 3.77 35.73 -22.26
CA GLN A 123 2.78 35.46 -21.21
C GLN A 123 1.72 36.58 -21.11
N SER A 124 2.09 37.83 -21.45
CA SER A 124 1.15 38.96 -21.51
C SER A 124 0.09 38.86 -22.61
N LEU A 125 0.29 37.96 -23.59
CA LEU A 125 -0.59 37.81 -24.76
C LEU A 125 -1.71 36.79 -24.55
N GLN A 126 -1.58 35.88 -23.57
CA GLN A 126 -2.57 34.85 -23.22
C GLN A 126 -2.98 33.94 -24.40
N LEU A 127 -2.02 33.64 -25.29
CA LEU A 127 -2.21 32.77 -26.46
C LEU A 127 -2.75 31.38 -26.06
N GLN A 128 -3.55 30.77 -26.94
CA GLN A 128 -4.08 29.42 -26.78
C GLN A 128 -3.52 28.45 -27.87
N VAL A 129 -3.58 27.15 -27.61
CA VAL A 129 -2.94 26.09 -28.44
C VAL A 129 -3.76 25.72 -29.69
N ASP A 130 -5.04 26.07 -29.70
CA ASP A 130 -6.02 25.90 -30.78
C ASP A 130 -6.08 27.10 -31.74
N GLN A 131 -5.48 28.23 -31.37
CA GLN A 131 -5.37 29.43 -32.19
C GLN A 131 -4.31 29.33 -33.30
N HIS A 132 -4.54 30.03 -34.41
CA HIS A 132 -3.57 30.20 -35.49
C HIS A 132 -2.58 31.32 -35.14
N ASN A 133 -1.58 30.99 -34.31
CA ASN A 133 -0.52 31.92 -33.92
C ASN A 133 0.77 31.71 -34.73
N ARG A 134 1.44 32.81 -35.11
CA ARG A 134 2.78 32.84 -35.72
C ARG A 134 3.78 33.60 -34.86
N LEU A 135 4.97 33.05 -34.69
CA LEU A 135 6.13 33.74 -34.14
C LEU A 135 7.17 33.98 -35.24
N ILE A 136 7.60 35.22 -35.41
CA ILE A 136 8.75 35.61 -36.22
C ILE A 136 9.91 35.98 -35.28
N ILE A 137 11.08 35.41 -35.54
CA ILE A 137 12.32 35.68 -34.82
C ILE A 137 13.33 36.25 -35.82
N ASP A 138 13.57 37.54 -35.73
CA ASP A 138 14.66 38.26 -36.39
C ASP A 138 15.54 38.93 -35.32
N LEU A 139 16.16 38.10 -34.47
CA LEU A 139 17.01 38.54 -33.36
C LEU A 139 18.45 38.10 -33.65
N PRO A 140 19.26 38.89 -34.39
CA PRO A 140 20.49 38.39 -35.01
C PRO A 140 21.50 37.90 -33.96
N GLY A 141 21.74 36.59 -33.88
CA GLY A 141 22.61 35.95 -32.88
C GLY A 141 21.98 35.62 -31.52
N GLU A 142 20.70 35.95 -31.30
CA GLU A 142 19.91 35.53 -30.12
C GLU A 142 18.81 34.51 -30.48
N GLU A 143 18.74 34.04 -31.73
CA GLU A 143 17.61 33.25 -32.24
C GLU A 143 17.42 31.93 -31.48
N LEU A 144 18.48 31.11 -31.36
CA LEU A 144 18.42 29.84 -30.61
C LEU A 144 18.32 30.03 -29.09
N PRO A 145 19.07 30.94 -28.44
CA PRO A 145 18.87 31.26 -27.02
C PRO A 145 17.42 31.61 -26.67
N VAL A 146 16.74 32.41 -27.50
CA VAL A 146 15.32 32.76 -27.31
C VAL A 146 14.41 31.54 -27.53
N LEU A 147 14.62 30.76 -28.58
CA LEU A 147 13.87 29.52 -28.82
C LEU A 147 14.00 28.51 -27.66
N LEU A 148 15.20 28.34 -27.12
CA LEU A 148 15.46 27.49 -25.95
C LEU A 148 14.72 27.98 -24.71
N ALA A 149 14.69 29.30 -24.45
CA ALA A 149 13.93 29.88 -23.34
C ALA A 149 12.41 29.66 -23.50
N LEU A 150 11.88 29.82 -24.72
CA LEU A 150 10.46 29.58 -25.02
C LEU A 150 10.05 28.10 -24.89
N GLN A 151 10.95 27.16 -25.16
CA GLN A 151 10.69 25.74 -24.94
C GLN A 151 10.84 25.35 -23.46
N GLN A 152 11.79 25.94 -22.72
CA GLN A 152 11.91 25.73 -21.26
C GLN A 152 10.72 26.30 -20.48
N ALA A 153 10.10 27.38 -20.97
CA ALA A 153 8.89 27.96 -20.40
C ALA A 153 7.59 27.24 -20.82
N ASP A 154 7.68 26.19 -21.65
CA ASP A 154 6.55 25.51 -22.30
C ASP A 154 5.59 26.49 -23.02
N GLN A 155 6.15 27.36 -23.86
CA GLN A 155 5.39 28.35 -24.64
C GLN A 155 5.59 28.21 -26.16
N LEU A 156 6.68 27.59 -26.62
CA LEU A 156 6.90 27.37 -28.05
C LEU A 156 5.76 26.55 -28.69
N HIS A 157 5.06 25.74 -27.89
CA HIS A 157 3.90 24.96 -28.33
C HIS A 157 2.68 25.81 -28.72
N LEU A 158 2.61 27.08 -28.30
CA LEU A 158 1.49 28.01 -28.54
C LEU A 158 1.42 28.51 -29.98
N PHE A 159 2.47 28.28 -30.77
CA PHE A 159 2.57 28.67 -32.17
C PHE A 159 2.34 27.49 -33.11
N GLU A 160 1.53 27.70 -34.14
CA GLU A 160 1.44 26.77 -35.28
C GLU A 160 2.60 27.00 -36.25
N GLN A 161 3.06 28.25 -36.38
CA GLN A 161 3.99 28.68 -37.42
C GLN A 161 5.16 29.44 -36.78
N LEU A 162 6.38 29.08 -37.19
CA LEU A 162 7.59 29.83 -36.88
C LEU A 162 8.19 30.38 -38.17
N GLN A 163 8.67 31.60 -38.12
CA GLN A 163 9.46 32.23 -39.17
C GLN A 163 10.78 32.67 -38.53
N LEU A 164 11.90 32.19 -39.06
CA LEU A 164 13.23 32.42 -38.51
C LEU A 164 14.08 33.13 -39.55
N HIS A 165 14.72 34.25 -39.19
CA HIS A 165 15.75 34.89 -40.00
C HIS A 165 17.11 34.55 -39.39
N CYS A 166 17.85 33.65 -40.02
CA CYS A 166 19.10 33.12 -39.44
C CYS A 166 20.10 32.74 -40.52
N GLY A 167 21.37 33.03 -40.24
CA GLY A 167 22.47 32.84 -41.19
C GLY A 167 22.82 31.37 -41.42
N ARG A 168 23.27 31.07 -42.65
CA ARG A 168 23.83 29.75 -43.01
C ARG A 168 25.15 29.44 -42.28
N LYS A 169 25.72 30.43 -41.59
CA LYS A 169 26.89 30.37 -40.69
C LYS A 169 26.61 31.15 -39.40
N SER A 170 27.42 30.94 -38.35
CA SER A 170 27.44 31.77 -37.13
C SER A 170 27.94 33.19 -37.42
N LEU A 171 27.01 34.12 -37.66
CA LEU A 171 27.33 35.51 -37.99
C LEU A 171 27.70 36.37 -36.77
N TYR A 172 27.35 35.95 -35.55
CA TYR A 172 27.57 36.70 -34.31
C TYR A 172 28.36 35.90 -33.27
N GLU A 173 29.02 36.58 -32.32
CA GLU A 173 29.70 35.96 -31.18
C GLU A 173 28.70 35.06 -30.40
N ASP A 174 29.12 33.82 -30.12
CA ASP A 174 28.33 32.73 -29.51
C ASP A 174 27.01 32.36 -30.21
N SER A 175 26.82 32.73 -31.49
CA SER A 175 25.66 32.30 -32.28
C SER A 175 25.85 30.91 -32.93
N GLU A 176 24.76 30.18 -33.08
CA GLU A 176 24.71 28.91 -33.83
C GLU A 176 24.30 29.15 -35.29
N PRO A 177 24.80 28.36 -36.26
CA PRO A 177 24.31 28.41 -37.64
C PRO A 177 22.90 27.81 -37.72
N VAL A 178 22.12 28.24 -38.71
CA VAL A 178 20.72 27.80 -38.86
C VAL A 178 20.55 26.28 -38.99
N SER A 179 21.57 25.53 -39.43
CA SER A 179 21.55 24.07 -39.45
C SER A 179 21.40 23.45 -38.05
N THR A 180 22.04 24.01 -37.01
CA THR A 180 21.83 23.60 -35.61
C THR A 180 20.40 23.92 -35.17
N VAL A 181 19.92 25.13 -35.50
CA VAL A 181 18.62 25.64 -35.08
C VAL A 181 17.46 24.83 -35.69
N LEU A 182 17.53 24.54 -36.98
CA LEU A 182 16.54 23.72 -37.70
C LEU A 182 16.52 22.27 -37.20
N GLN A 183 17.68 21.67 -36.90
CA GLN A 183 17.72 20.31 -36.35
C GLN A 183 17.06 20.26 -34.97
N TRP A 184 17.34 21.24 -34.10
CA TRP A 184 16.71 21.34 -32.79
C TRP A 184 15.19 21.61 -32.88
N LEU A 185 14.75 22.44 -33.84
CA LEU A 185 13.34 22.70 -34.12
C LEU A 185 12.60 21.45 -34.61
N GLN A 186 13.22 20.65 -35.48
CA GLN A 186 12.70 19.34 -35.89
C GLN A 186 12.56 18.37 -34.71
N ASP A 187 13.51 18.39 -33.76
CA ASP A 187 13.40 17.63 -32.52
C ASP A 187 12.25 18.15 -31.63
N GLN A 188 11.96 19.46 -31.62
CA GLN A 188 10.77 20.02 -30.95
C GLN A 188 9.45 19.81 -31.73
N GLY A 189 9.50 19.20 -32.92
CA GLY A 189 8.33 18.88 -33.74
C GLY A 189 7.88 20.00 -34.69
N PHE A 190 8.80 20.80 -35.22
CA PHE A 190 8.55 21.74 -36.31
C PHE A 190 9.19 21.25 -37.60
N ASP A 191 8.38 21.09 -38.65
CA ASP A 191 8.86 20.74 -39.99
C ASP A 191 9.19 22.02 -40.77
N LEU A 192 10.36 22.04 -41.43
CA LEU A 192 10.71 23.08 -42.40
C LEU A 192 9.81 22.97 -43.63
N LEU A 193 9.18 24.08 -44.03
CA LEU A 193 8.41 24.19 -45.26
C LEU A 193 9.25 24.75 -46.40
N THR A 194 9.88 25.91 -46.18
CA THR A 194 10.62 26.65 -47.23
C THR A 194 11.79 27.46 -46.66
N GLU A 195 12.80 27.63 -47.51
CA GLU A 195 13.89 28.59 -47.40
C GLU A 195 13.63 29.70 -48.43
N ASP A 196 13.73 30.97 -48.03
CA ASP A 196 13.58 32.14 -48.91
C ASP A 196 14.72 33.12 -48.63
N ASP A 197 15.67 33.18 -49.57
CA ASP A 197 16.86 34.01 -49.51
C ASP A 197 16.79 35.22 -50.48
N SER A 198 15.59 35.53 -50.98
CA SER A 198 15.35 36.59 -51.98
C SER A 198 15.44 38.02 -51.43
N HIS A 199 15.32 38.18 -50.11
CA HIS A 199 15.34 39.48 -49.42
C HIS A 199 16.70 39.72 -48.74
N ASP A 200 17.21 38.73 -48.00
CA ASP A 200 18.55 38.70 -47.42
C ASP A 200 19.19 37.32 -47.72
N PRO A 201 20.23 37.25 -48.56
CA PRO A 201 20.89 36.00 -48.89
C PRO A 201 21.90 35.52 -47.82
N ASP A 202 22.33 36.43 -46.94
CA ASP A 202 23.28 36.14 -45.85
C ASP A 202 22.53 35.64 -44.60
N ARG A 203 21.30 36.13 -44.37
CA ARG A 203 20.33 35.67 -43.37
C ARG A 203 18.97 35.32 -44.00
N PRO A 204 18.84 34.17 -44.69
CA PRO A 204 17.58 33.74 -45.28
C PRO A 204 16.44 33.64 -44.26
N ARG A 205 15.21 33.75 -44.77
CA ARG A 205 13.99 33.41 -44.04
C ARG A 205 13.75 31.89 -44.12
N TRP A 206 13.43 31.29 -42.98
CA TRP A 206 13.09 29.88 -42.85
C TRP A 206 11.68 29.78 -42.27
N ASP A 207 10.75 29.24 -43.05
CA ASP A 207 9.34 29.07 -42.68
C ASP A 207 9.13 27.64 -42.16
N LEU A 208 8.72 27.46 -40.89
CA LEU A 208 8.47 26.15 -40.27
C LEU A 208 7.05 26.03 -39.70
N LYS A 209 6.47 24.83 -39.76
CA LYS A 209 5.14 24.52 -39.22
C LYS A 209 5.17 23.42 -38.17
N ARG A 210 4.42 23.61 -37.08
CA ARG A 210 4.33 22.67 -35.95
C ARG A 210 3.59 21.40 -36.36
N ASN A 211 4.30 20.27 -36.37
CA ASN A 211 3.75 18.96 -36.64
C ASN A 211 3.22 18.33 -35.34
N LYS A 212 1.98 18.71 -34.97
CA LYS A 212 1.26 18.17 -33.80
C LYS A 212 1.21 16.62 -33.86
N TRP A 213 0.92 16.05 -35.03
CA TRP A 213 0.87 14.59 -35.24
C TRP A 213 2.19 13.85 -34.95
N LEU A 214 3.34 14.45 -35.22
CA LEU A 214 4.66 13.86 -34.91
C LEU A 214 4.88 13.77 -33.40
N LEU A 215 4.43 14.78 -32.65
CA LEU A 215 4.50 14.79 -31.19
C LEU A 215 3.51 13.78 -30.60
N ASP A 216 2.25 13.81 -31.03
CA ASP A 216 1.20 12.86 -30.61
C ASP A 216 1.62 11.40 -30.88
N HIS A 217 2.23 11.13 -32.05
CA HIS A 217 2.74 9.80 -32.38
C HIS A 217 3.93 9.39 -31.51
N ARG A 218 4.85 10.31 -31.19
CA ARG A 218 5.97 10.04 -30.27
C ARG A 218 5.45 9.70 -28.87
N GLU A 219 4.48 10.46 -28.34
CA GLU A 219 3.90 10.20 -27.02
C GLU A 219 3.12 8.87 -27.01
N LEU A 220 2.21 8.65 -27.97
CA LEU A 220 1.42 7.42 -28.05
C LEU A 220 2.32 6.17 -28.18
N LYS A 221 3.46 6.28 -28.87
CA LYS A 221 4.47 5.23 -28.98
C LYS A 221 5.20 4.96 -27.66
N GLN A 222 5.47 5.99 -26.84
CA GLN A 222 6.01 5.84 -25.49
C GLN A 222 4.98 5.19 -24.55
N GLN A 223 3.72 5.65 -24.58
CA GLN A 223 2.61 5.05 -23.82
C GLN A 223 2.43 3.57 -24.17
N LEU A 224 2.47 3.22 -25.46
CA LEU A 224 2.37 1.83 -25.94
C LEU A 224 3.55 0.96 -25.47
N ALA A 225 4.78 1.50 -25.47
CA ALA A 225 5.95 0.79 -24.95
C ALA A 225 5.84 0.49 -23.44
N LEU A 226 5.43 1.48 -22.65
CA LEU A 226 5.20 1.33 -21.21
C LEU A 226 4.07 0.33 -20.91
N LEU A 227 2.98 0.37 -21.68
CA LEU A 227 1.87 -0.58 -21.56
C LEU A 227 2.31 -2.01 -21.91
N THR A 228 3.17 -2.17 -22.93
CA THR A 228 3.73 -3.47 -23.34
C THR A 228 4.61 -4.04 -22.24
N GLN A 229 5.53 -3.25 -21.68
CA GLN A 229 6.34 -3.66 -20.53
C GLN A 229 5.46 -4.08 -19.33
N THR A 230 4.46 -3.26 -18.99
CA THR A 230 3.53 -3.54 -17.87
C THR A 230 2.75 -4.85 -18.09
N HIS A 231 2.38 -5.15 -19.33
CA HIS A 231 1.69 -6.38 -19.71
C HIS A 231 2.61 -7.61 -19.61
N ASP A 232 3.86 -7.50 -20.05
CA ASP A 232 4.83 -8.59 -19.98
C ASP A 232 5.23 -8.90 -18.52
N GLU A 233 5.38 -7.88 -17.68
CA GLU A 233 5.54 -8.02 -16.22
C GLU A 233 4.34 -8.73 -15.58
N GLN A 234 3.11 -8.42 -16.00
CA GLN A 234 1.91 -9.12 -15.55
C GLN A 234 1.87 -10.59 -16.02
N ILE A 235 2.33 -10.90 -17.23
CA ILE A 235 2.45 -12.29 -17.72
C ILE A 235 3.42 -13.09 -16.85
N VAL A 236 4.57 -12.54 -16.48
CA VAL A 236 5.54 -13.22 -15.59
C VAL A 236 4.89 -13.52 -14.24
N LEU A 237 4.29 -12.52 -13.60
CA LEU A 237 3.65 -12.67 -12.28
C LEU A 237 2.45 -13.64 -12.30
N LEU A 238 1.70 -13.69 -13.40
CA LEU A 238 0.58 -14.63 -13.58
C LEU A 238 1.10 -16.08 -13.73
N ASN A 239 2.19 -16.29 -14.47
CA ASN A 239 2.86 -17.60 -14.56
C ASN A 239 3.42 -18.06 -13.21
N GLU A 240 4.11 -17.20 -12.46
CA GLU A 240 4.60 -17.49 -11.11
C GLU A 240 3.46 -17.92 -10.18
N ARG A 241 2.35 -17.17 -10.20
CA ARG A 241 1.15 -17.49 -9.40
C ARG A 241 0.52 -18.82 -9.83
N GLN A 242 0.54 -19.16 -11.12
CA GLN A 242 0.04 -20.44 -11.62
C GLN A 242 0.93 -21.62 -11.16
N VAL A 243 2.25 -21.44 -11.07
CA VAL A 243 3.17 -22.42 -10.46
C VAL A 243 2.85 -22.60 -8.97
N GLN A 244 2.73 -21.50 -8.21
CA GLN A 244 2.39 -21.55 -6.77
C GLN A 244 1.06 -22.27 -6.50
N VAL A 245 0.03 -22.03 -7.33
CA VAL A 245 -1.25 -22.74 -7.23
C VAL A 245 -1.07 -24.25 -7.50
N GLY A 246 -0.22 -24.63 -8.45
CA GLY A 246 0.13 -26.03 -8.71
C GLY A 246 0.87 -26.71 -7.54
N GLU A 247 1.75 -26.00 -6.84
CA GLU A 247 2.45 -26.49 -5.65
C GLU A 247 1.52 -26.62 -4.44
N LEU A 248 0.69 -25.61 -4.19
CA LEU A 248 -0.34 -25.64 -3.13
C LEU A 248 -1.34 -26.78 -3.34
N THR A 249 -1.73 -27.05 -4.59
CA THR A 249 -2.62 -28.18 -4.94
C THR A 249 -1.98 -29.53 -4.57
N LYS A 250 -0.72 -29.76 -4.97
CA LYS A 250 0.02 -30.99 -4.59
C LYS A 250 0.12 -31.15 -3.07
N SER A 251 0.41 -30.08 -2.34
CA SER A 251 0.49 -30.13 -0.87
C SER A 251 -0.87 -30.43 -0.22
N LEU A 252 -1.97 -29.96 -0.80
CA LEU A 252 -3.32 -30.28 -0.37
C LEU A 252 -3.65 -31.77 -0.58
N ASP A 253 -3.29 -32.33 -1.73
CA ASP A 253 -3.46 -33.76 -2.04
C ASP A 253 -2.64 -34.65 -1.09
N GLU A 254 -1.40 -34.27 -0.79
CA GLU A 254 -0.56 -34.95 0.21
C GLU A 254 -1.18 -34.91 1.61
N GLN A 255 -1.72 -33.76 2.05
CA GLN A 255 -2.41 -33.68 3.33
C GLN A 255 -3.72 -34.50 3.36
N ALA A 256 -4.48 -34.52 2.25
CA ALA A 256 -5.67 -35.36 2.14
C ALA A 256 -5.33 -36.85 2.25
N LYS A 257 -4.23 -37.29 1.62
CA LYS A 257 -3.71 -38.65 1.73
C LYS A 257 -3.27 -38.99 3.16
N LEU A 258 -2.48 -38.12 3.80
CA LEU A 258 -2.04 -38.29 5.19
C LEU A 258 -3.23 -38.31 6.18
N ALA A 259 -4.29 -37.55 5.92
CA ALA A 259 -5.51 -37.58 6.71
C ALA A 259 -6.26 -38.92 6.57
N ALA A 260 -6.32 -39.49 5.36
CA ALA A 260 -6.89 -40.81 5.12
C ALA A 260 -6.08 -41.93 5.79
N GLU A 261 -4.76 -41.91 5.68
CA GLU A 261 -3.85 -42.87 6.35
C GLU A 261 -3.99 -42.78 7.89
N ARG A 262 -4.03 -41.57 8.46
CA ARG A 262 -4.30 -41.35 9.90
C ARG A 262 -5.67 -41.88 10.33
N LYS A 263 -6.72 -41.74 9.51
CA LYS A 263 -8.05 -42.27 9.80
C LYS A 263 -8.03 -43.81 9.91
N ILE A 264 -7.33 -44.49 9.00
CA ILE A 264 -7.17 -45.96 9.02
C ILE A 264 -6.42 -46.41 10.28
N LEU A 265 -5.34 -45.73 10.65
CA LEU A 265 -4.59 -46.04 11.88
C LEU A 265 -5.43 -45.85 13.15
N LEU A 266 -6.28 -44.82 13.19
CA LEU A 266 -7.17 -44.54 14.33
C LEU A 266 -8.28 -45.61 14.45
N GLU A 267 -8.84 -46.06 13.32
CA GLU A 267 -9.76 -47.19 13.23
C GLU A 267 -9.12 -48.49 13.78
N GLN A 268 -7.90 -48.82 13.34
CA GLN A 268 -7.13 -49.98 13.82
C GLN A 268 -6.80 -49.88 15.32
N ALA A 269 -6.42 -48.69 15.82
CA ALA A 269 -6.16 -48.47 17.24
C ALA A 269 -7.42 -48.68 18.10
N ASN A 270 -8.59 -48.23 17.63
CA ASN A 270 -9.87 -48.47 18.29
C ASN A 270 -10.24 -49.95 18.32
N GLN A 271 -10.06 -50.68 17.21
CA GLN A 271 -10.29 -52.13 17.14
C GLN A 271 -9.37 -52.90 18.10
N SER A 272 -8.07 -52.55 18.13
CA SER A 272 -7.08 -53.12 19.06
C SER A 272 -7.46 -52.87 20.52
N LYS A 273 -7.87 -51.64 20.85
CA LYS A 273 -8.34 -51.27 22.21
C LYS A 273 -9.61 -52.04 22.60
N ALA A 274 -10.55 -52.25 21.68
CA ALA A 274 -11.74 -53.06 21.91
C ALA A 274 -11.41 -54.55 22.13
N ALA A 275 -10.45 -55.09 21.39
CA ALA A 275 -9.96 -56.46 21.59
C ALA A 275 -9.25 -56.62 22.95
N GLN A 276 -8.42 -55.67 23.35
CA GLN A 276 -7.79 -55.65 24.69
C GLN A 276 -8.84 -55.57 25.81
N ALA A 277 -9.90 -54.78 25.64
CA ALA A 277 -10.99 -54.70 26.63
C ALA A 277 -11.77 -56.03 26.77
N LYS A 278 -12.04 -56.73 25.66
CA LYS A 278 -12.62 -58.09 25.71
C LYS A 278 -11.71 -59.07 26.44
N LEU A 279 -10.42 -59.12 26.07
CA LEU A 279 -9.44 -60.01 26.70
C LEU A 279 -9.26 -59.72 28.20
N ALA A 280 -9.38 -58.45 28.62
CA ALA A 280 -9.37 -58.07 30.03
C ALA A 280 -10.59 -58.61 30.78
N ASN A 281 -11.80 -58.50 30.20
CA ASN A 281 -13.03 -59.04 30.80
C ASN A 281 -13.02 -60.59 30.85
N GLU A 282 -12.50 -61.25 29.82
CA GLU A 282 -12.32 -62.70 29.78
C GLU A 282 -11.35 -63.18 30.89
N ARG A 283 -10.21 -62.49 31.04
CA ARG A 283 -9.24 -62.74 32.12
C ARG A 283 -9.84 -62.48 33.50
N GLN A 284 -10.59 -61.40 33.69
CA GLN A 284 -11.29 -61.11 34.94
C GLN A 284 -12.29 -62.23 35.29
N THR A 285 -13.03 -62.72 34.30
CA THR A 285 -13.97 -63.84 34.47
C THR A 285 -13.24 -65.13 34.86
N GLN A 286 -12.09 -65.43 34.23
CA GLN A 286 -11.26 -66.58 34.60
C GLN A 286 -10.67 -66.45 36.02
N ILE A 287 -10.19 -65.27 36.41
CA ILE A 287 -9.70 -64.99 37.77
C ILE A 287 -10.81 -65.23 38.79
N GLU A 288 -12.04 -64.78 38.51
CA GLU A 288 -13.18 -64.95 39.41
C GLU A 288 -13.65 -66.42 39.51
N GLN A 289 -13.59 -67.18 38.42
CA GLN A 289 -13.83 -68.64 38.41
C GLN A 289 -12.75 -69.40 39.21
N LEU A 290 -11.47 -69.09 38.98
CA LEU A 290 -10.34 -69.68 39.70
C LEU A 290 -10.36 -69.32 41.19
N THR A 291 -10.84 -68.13 41.55
CA THR A 291 -11.03 -67.74 42.95
C THR A 291 -12.11 -68.59 43.61
N LYS A 292 -13.29 -68.74 42.99
CA LYS A 292 -14.36 -69.62 43.50
C LYS A 292 -13.89 -71.07 43.67
N ALA A 293 -13.20 -71.63 42.68
CA ALA A 293 -12.67 -72.99 42.75
C ALA A 293 -11.60 -73.16 43.87
N ARG A 294 -10.78 -72.13 44.11
CA ARG A 294 -9.81 -72.11 45.23
C ARG A 294 -10.52 -72.08 46.59
N ASP A 295 -11.59 -71.29 46.71
CA ASP A 295 -12.35 -71.18 47.97
C ASP A 295 -13.12 -72.47 48.28
N GLU A 296 -13.69 -73.13 47.27
CA GLU A 296 -14.25 -74.49 47.40
C GLU A 296 -13.19 -75.52 47.79
N GLN A 297 -12.00 -75.48 47.18
CA GLN A 297 -10.87 -76.35 47.55
C GLN A 297 -10.39 -76.10 48.99
N ALA A 298 -10.38 -74.85 49.45
CA ALA A 298 -10.05 -74.49 50.83
C ALA A 298 -11.10 -75.00 51.83
N LYS A 299 -12.39 -74.92 51.47
CA LYS A 299 -13.50 -75.48 52.26
C LYS A 299 -13.39 -77.01 52.37
N LEU A 300 -13.16 -77.71 51.26
CA LEU A 300 -12.94 -79.16 51.24
C LEU A 300 -11.70 -79.57 52.07
N ALA A 301 -10.61 -78.79 52.00
CA ALA A 301 -9.43 -79.03 52.84
C ALA A 301 -9.72 -78.87 54.34
N ALA A 302 -10.58 -77.92 54.73
CA ALA A 302 -11.03 -77.76 56.11
C ALA A 302 -11.93 -78.93 56.55
N GLU A 303 -12.88 -79.36 55.73
CA GLU A 303 -13.76 -80.51 56.00
C GLU A 303 -12.94 -81.81 56.14
N HIS A 304 -11.99 -82.06 55.24
CA HIS A 304 -11.07 -83.20 55.34
C HIS A 304 -10.17 -83.13 56.59
N LYS A 305 -9.71 -81.94 57.01
CA LYS A 305 -9.00 -81.79 58.27
C LYS A 305 -9.88 -82.23 59.44
N THR A 306 -11.13 -81.76 59.52
CA THR A 306 -12.07 -82.15 60.58
C THR A 306 -12.36 -83.65 60.58
N GLN A 307 -12.53 -84.27 59.41
CA GLN A 307 -12.69 -85.73 59.28
C GLN A 307 -11.45 -86.50 59.79
N LEU A 308 -10.24 -86.02 59.47
CA LEU A 308 -8.98 -86.63 59.95
C LEU A 308 -8.83 -86.49 61.47
N GLU A 309 -9.24 -85.36 62.02
CA GLU A 309 -9.22 -85.06 63.47
C GLU A 309 -10.21 -85.97 64.23
N GLN A 310 -11.41 -86.19 63.69
CA GLN A 310 -12.38 -87.18 64.18
C GLN A 310 -11.86 -88.62 64.07
N ALA A 311 -11.28 -89.00 62.94
CA ALA A 311 -10.71 -90.34 62.75
C ALA A 311 -9.57 -90.65 63.73
N ASN A 312 -8.77 -89.64 64.07
CA ASN A 312 -7.74 -89.76 65.10
C ASN A 312 -8.32 -89.92 66.52
N GLN A 313 -9.45 -89.27 66.84
CA GLN A 313 -10.16 -89.49 68.11
C GLN A 313 -10.69 -90.93 68.22
N VAL A 314 -11.38 -91.43 67.20
CA VAL A 314 -11.88 -92.83 67.16
C VAL A 314 -10.72 -93.83 67.29
N LYS A 315 -9.58 -93.55 66.65
CA LYS A 315 -8.36 -94.39 66.75
C LYS A 315 -7.74 -94.36 68.16
N ALA A 316 -7.82 -93.23 68.87
CA ALA A 316 -7.38 -93.12 70.26
C ALA A 316 -8.31 -93.87 71.23
N GLU A 317 -9.62 -93.85 71.00
CA GLU A 317 -10.58 -94.66 71.76
C GLU A 317 -10.39 -96.16 71.53
N GLN A 318 -10.16 -96.58 70.29
CA GLN A 318 -9.81 -97.97 69.98
C GLN A 318 -8.50 -98.41 70.68
N ALA A 319 -7.50 -97.52 70.77
CA ALA A 319 -6.27 -97.79 71.52
C ALA A 319 -6.50 -97.91 73.04
N LYS A 320 -7.38 -97.10 73.63
CA LYS A 320 -7.82 -97.27 75.03
C LYS A 320 -8.50 -98.63 75.23
N LEU A 321 -9.48 -98.96 74.40
CA LEU A 321 -10.24 -100.22 74.50
C LEU A 321 -9.34 -101.45 74.31
N ALA A 322 -8.30 -101.35 73.48
CA ALA A 322 -7.28 -102.39 73.33
C ALA A 322 -6.45 -102.56 74.61
N ASN A 323 -5.99 -101.48 75.24
CA ASN A 323 -5.25 -101.53 76.51
C ASN A 323 -6.10 -102.06 77.68
N GLU A 324 -7.38 -101.69 77.75
CA GLU A 324 -8.33 -102.23 78.74
C GLU A 324 -8.52 -103.74 78.57
N ARG A 325 -8.71 -104.21 77.32
CA ARG A 325 -8.78 -105.64 76.99
C ARG A 325 -7.48 -106.38 77.32
N GLN A 326 -6.32 -105.78 77.05
CA GLN A 326 -5.04 -106.41 77.40
C GLN A 326 -4.86 -106.51 78.92
N THR A 327 -5.32 -105.51 79.68
CA THR A 327 -5.33 -105.54 81.15
C THR A 327 -6.26 -106.64 81.70
N GLN A 328 -7.42 -106.85 81.09
CA GLN A 328 -8.30 -107.98 81.41
C GLN A 328 -7.65 -109.34 81.09
N VAL A 329 -6.91 -109.45 79.97
CA VAL A 329 -6.17 -110.67 79.62
C VAL A 329 -5.07 -110.97 80.64
N GLU A 330 -4.32 -109.97 81.11
CA GLU A 330 -3.33 -110.16 82.18
C GLU A 330 -3.97 -110.59 83.51
N GLN A 331 -5.13 -110.01 83.88
CA GLN A 331 -5.88 -110.43 85.07
C GLN A 331 -6.36 -111.89 84.97
N LEU A 332 -6.93 -112.29 83.82
CA LEU A 332 -7.35 -113.67 83.57
C LEU A 332 -6.17 -114.65 83.51
N THR A 333 -4.99 -114.20 83.09
CA THR A 333 -3.77 -115.02 83.08
C THR A 333 -3.29 -115.30 84.51
N LYS A 334 -3.22 -114.26 85.36
CA LYS A 334 -2.87 -114.43 86.80
C LYS A 334 -3.83 -115.36 87.53
N ALA A 335 -5.14 -115.23 87.30
CA ALA A 335 -6.14 -116.13 87.89
C ALA A 335 -5.95 -117.60 87.46
N LYS A 336 -5.48 -117.84 86.22
CA LYS A 336 -5.12 -119.18 85.74
C LYS A 336 -3.88 -119.75 86.43
N ASP A 337 -2.85 -118.93 86.64
CA ASP A 337 -1.62 -119.36 87.32
C ASP A 337 -1.86 -119.71 88.80
N GLU A 338 -2.75 -118.96 89.48
CA GLU A 338 -3.20 -119.30 90.84
C GLU A 338 -4.01 -120.61 90.87
N GLN A 339 -4.89 -120.84 89.87
CA GLN A 339 -5.63 -122.10 89.74
C GLN A 339 -4.71 -123.30 89.46
N ALA A 340 -3.64 -123.13 88.69
CA ALA A 340 -2.62 -124.16 88.46
C ALA A 340 -1.82 -124.47 89.74
N LYS A 341 -1.59 -123.47 90.60
CA LYS A 341 -0.88 -123.62 91.87
C LYS A 341 -1.68 -124.46 92.88
N LEU A 342 -2.99 -124.19 93.00
CA LEU A 342 -3.91 -124.99 93.83
C LEU A 342 -4.01 -126.46 93.36
N ALA A 343 -3.99 -126.70 92.05
CA ALA A 343 -4.01 -128.06 91.49
C ALA A 343 -2.76 -128.88 91.88
N ALA A 344 -1.60 -128.25 92.07
CA ALA A 344 -0.38 -128.91 92.54
C ALA A 344 -0.45 -129.24 94.05
N GLU A 345 -1.05 -128.37 94.86
CA GLU A 345 -1.25 -128.61 96.31
C GLU A 345 -2.18 -129.81 96.57
N HIS A 346 -3.31 -129.89 95.86
CA HIS A 346 -4.25 -131.01 95.98
C HIS A 346 -3.63 -132.37 95.65
N LYS A 347 -2.67 -132.44 94.71
CA LYS A 347 -1.96 -133.68 94.39
C LYS A 347 -1.12 -134.17 95.58
N THR A 348 -0.44 -133.26 96.27
CA THR A 348 0.46 -133.59 97.38
C THR A 348 -0.29 -134.11 98.61
N GLN A 349 -1.50 -133.61 98.85
CA GLN A 349 -2.34 -134.05 99.98
C GLN A 349 -3.00 -135.43 99.76
N LEU A 350 -3.22 -135.86 98.51
CA LEU A 350 -3.87 -137.13 98.21
C LEU A 350 -2.94 -138.34 98.49
N GLU A 351 -1.65 -138.20 98.19
CA GLU A 351 -0.64 -139.27 98.36
C GLU A 351 -0.44 -139.64 99.84
N GLN A 352 -0.49 -138.66 100.74
CA GLN A 352 -0.27 -138.84 102.19
C GLN A 352 -1.47 -139.49 102.90
N ALA A 353 -2.70 -139.37 102.36
CA ALA A 353 -3.90 -139.92 102.98
C ALA A 353 -3.99 -141.45 102.92
N ASN A 354 -3.46 -142.08 101.87
CA ASN A 354 -3.61 -143.52 101.63
C ASN A 354 -2.67 -144.41 102.48
N GLN A 355 -1.65 -143.84 103.14
CA GLN A 355 -0.79 -144.61 104.05
C GLN A 355 -1.43 -144.90 105.43
N ALA A 356 -2.59 -144.30 105.73
CA ALA A 356 -3.21 -144.34 107.05
C ALA A 356 -4.44 -145.27 107.18
N LYS A 357 -4.81 -146.05 106.15
CA LYS A 357 -6.05 -146.86 106.17
C LYS A 357 -5.84 -148.35 105.86
N ALA A 358 -6.04 -149.16 106.91
CA ALA A 358 -6.29 -150.61 106.85
C ALA A 358 -5.10 -151.58 106.60
N ALA A 359 -3.98 -151.38 107.29
CA ALA A 359 -3.10 -152.50 107.68
C ALA A 359 -3.74 -153.40 108.78
N GLN A 360 -5.07 -153.65 108.70
CA GLN A 360 -5.85 -154.23 109.80
C GLN A 360 -6.92 -155.27 109.39
N VAL A 361 -6.77 -155.83 108.19
CA VAL A 361 -7.25 -157.18 107.82
C VAL A 361 -5.99 -157.88 107.28
N LYS A 362 -5.09 -158.44 108.11
CA LYS A 362 -5.29 -159.45 109.17
C LYS A 362 -6.13 -160.63 108.63
N LEU A 363 -5.49 -161.75 108.32
CA LEU A 363 -5.13 -162.83 109.27
C LEU A 363 -6.33 -163.78 109.48
N ALA A 364 -6.16 -165.07 109.20
CA ALA A 364 -7.16 -166.14 109.27
C ALA A 364 -8.42 -165.83 108.42
N ASN A 365 -8.54 -166.36 107.21
CA ASN A 365 -8.46 -167.79 106.87
C ASN A 365 -7.54 -168.00 105.66
N ASP A 366 -6.53 -168.87 105.76
CA ASP A 366 -6.59 -170.32 105.50
C ASP A 366 -6.77 -170.64 104.00
N ARG A 367 -5.83 -171.37 103.40
CA ARG A 367 -5.67 -172.83 103.61
C ARG A 367 -6.94 -173.63 103.27
N GLN A 368 -7.53 -173.34 102.12
CA GLN A 368 -7.38 -174.35 101.07
C GLN A 368 -6.02 -174.07 100.40
N ILE A 369 -4.96 -174.85 100.67
CA ILE A 369 -4.77 -176.23 100.18
C ILE A 369 -4.81 -176.14 98.65
N GLN A 370 -3.63 -175.97 98.03
CA GLN A 370 -2.91 -177.10 97.45
C GLN A 370 -3.86 -177.91 96.54
N ILE A 371 -3.68 -177.78 95.24
CA ILE A 371 -3.08 -178.84 94.41
C ILE A 371 -3.03 -178.25 92.98
N GLU A 372 -1.85 -178.02 92.39
CA GLU A 372 -0.88 -179.04 91.96
C GLU A 372 -1.49 -179.92 90.85
N GLN A 373 -0.76 -180.16 89.74
CA GLN A 373 -1.16 -181.12 88.68
C GLN A 373 -2.49 -180.80 87.93
N LEU A 374 -2.59 -180.80 86.61
CA LEU A 374 -1.63 -180.92 85.50
C LEU A 374 -1.96 -179.79 84.49
N THR A 375 -1.02 -179.13 83.82
CA THR A 375 -0.01 -179.65 82.87
C THR A 375 -0.63 -180.26 81.60
N LYS A 376 0.01 -179.94 80.46
CA LYS A 376 -0.08 -180.52 79.11
C LYS A 376 -1.04 -179.85 78.12
N ALA A 377 -0.50 -179.77 76.90
CA ALA A 377 -1.17 -179.73 75.60
C ALA A 377 -1.79 -178.39 75.15
N ARG A 378 -1.66 -178.01 73.87
CA ARG A 378 -0.80 -178.53 72.76
C ARG A 378 -0.71 -177.47 71.64
N ASP A 379 0.23 -177.66 70.71
CA ASP A 379 0.16 -177.54 69.23
C ASP A 379 -0.73 -176.43 68.60
N GLU A 380 -0.37 -175.71 67.54
CA GLU A 380 0.75 -175.72 66.56
C GLU A 380 0.66 -174.37 65.75
N GLN A 381 1.53 -173.93 64.82
CA GLN A 381 2.68 -174.52 64.13
C GLN A 381 3.69 -173.43 63.67
N ALA A 382 4.99 -173.74 63.76
CA ALA A 382 6.06 -173.62 62.73
C ALA A 382 6.39 -172.31 61.97
N LYS A 383 7.63 -172.04 61.49
CA LYS A 383 9.03 -172.58 61.52
C LYS A 383 9.89 -171.53 60.73
N LEU A 384 11.21 -171.29 60.78
CA LEU A 384 12.45 -171.46 61.61
C LEU A 384 13.45 -170.38 61.03
N ALA A 385 14.62 -169.96 61.54
CA ALA A 385 15.80 -170.55 62.20
C ALA A 385 16.61 -171.54 61.31
N ALA A 386 17.95 -171.58 61.26
CA ALA A 386 19.06 -170.76 61.80
C ALA A 386 20.24 -170.82 60.76
N GLY A 387 21.55 -170.56 60.99
CA GLY A 387 22.37 -170.58 62.21
C GLY A 387 23.87 -170.35 61.92
N ASN A 388 24.77 -170.92 62.73
CA ASN A 388 26.15 -170.44 62.91
C ASN A 388 27.28 -171.27 62.24
N LYS A 389 28.32 -170.56 61.77
CA LYS A 389 29.78 -170.73 62.05
C LYS A 389 30.40 -172.16 62.07
N THR A 390 31.48 -172.36 61.30
CA THR A 390 32.88 -172.75 61.69
C THR A 390 33.55 -173.64 60.62
N GLN A 391 34.89 -173.63 60.58
CA GLN A 391 35.81 -174.43 59.73
C GLN A 391 35.86 -174.06 58.24
N LEU A 392 36.95 -174.31 57.50
CA LEU A 392 38.42 -174.32 57.76
C LEU A 392 39.09 -174.49 56.37
N GLU A 393 40.37 -174.15 56.23
CA GLU A 393 41.31 -174.63 55.19
C GLU A 393 40.81 -175.00 53.77
N GLN A 394 41.30 -174.23 52.78
CA GLN A 394 41.95 -174.74 51.56
C GLN A 394 41.06 -175.49 50.50
N VAL A 395 41.29 -175.41 49.18
CA VAL A 395 42.37 -174.78 48.40
C VAL A 395 41.90 -174.49 46.96
N ASN A 396 42.43 -173.43 46.34
CA ASN A 396 42.48 -173.16 44.88
C ASN A 396 41.14 -173.11 44.06
N GLN A 397 41.03 -172.35 42.97
CA GLN A 397 42.02 -171.54 42.22
C GLN A 397 41.39 -170.26 41.64
N ALA A 398 42.15 -169.51 40.83
CA ALA A 398 41.81 -168.22 40.20
C ALA A 398 40.49 -168.26 39.35
N LYS A 399 39.87 -167.14 38.91
CA LYS A 399 40.53 -166.03 38.19
C LYS A 399 39.66 -164.77 37.95
N ALA A 400 40.21 -163.61 38.33
CA ALA A 400 40.14 -162.26 37.72
C ALA A 400 38.82 -161.60 37.21
N ALA A 401 38.60 -160.39 37.74
CA ALA A 401 38.24 -159.12 37.05
C ALA A 401 36.87 -158.91 36.36
N GLN A 402 36.13 -157.88 36.83
CA GLN A 402 35.97 -156.62 36.09
C GLN A 402 35.49 -155.45 36.99
N ALA A 403 35.29 -154.26 36.40
CA ALA A 403 34.43 -153.15 36.89
C ALA A 403 34.86 -152.32 38.14
N LYS A 404 36.09 -151.78 38.15
CA LYS A 404 36.25 -150.38 38.63
C LYS A 404 35.55 -149.44 37.62
N LEU A 405 34.44 -148.80 37.97
CA LEU A 405 33.90 -147.64 37.21
C LEU A 405 32.81 -146.80 37.90
N ALA A 406 32.17 -147.30 38.97
CA ALA A 406 30.94 -146.67 39.50
C ALA A 406 31.18 -145.36 40.29
N ASN A 407 32.11 -145.36 41.25
CA ASN A 407 32.15 -144.32 42.29
C ASN A 407 32.70 -142.95 41.84
N GLU A 408 33.39 -142.85 40.70
CA GLU A 408 33.95 -141.58 40.22
C GLU A 408 32.93 -140.71 39.48
N ARG A 409 31.83 -141.30 38.99
CA ARG A 409 30.80 -140.57 38.22
C ARG A 409 29.83 -139.76 39.09
N GLN A 410 29.62 -140.14 40.34
CA GLN A 410 28.68 -139.45 41.24
C GLN A 410 29.12 -137.99 41.49
N THR A 411 30.42 -137.76 41.71
CA THR A 411 30.98 -136.48 42.15
C THR A 411 31.00 -135.40 41.07
N GLN A 412 30.99 -135.77 39.79
CA GLN A 412 31.02 -134.79 38.68
C GLN A 412 29.64 -134.18 38.37
N ILE A 413 28.56 -134.92 38.61
CA ILE A 413 27.18 -134.46 38.33
C ILE A 413 26.79 -133.27 39.23
N GLU A 414 27.22 -133.32 40.50
CA GLU A 414 26.88 -132.30 41.50
C GLU A 414 27.61 -130.96 41.28
N GLN A 415 28.79 -130.98 40.65
CA GLN A 415 29.52 -129.76 40.24
C GLN A 415 28.91 -129.11 38.98
N LEU A 416 28.57 -129.91 37.96
CA LEU A 416 27.97 -129.41 36.72
C LEU A 416 26.59 -128.76 36.94
N THR A 417 25.85 -129.19 37.96
CA THR A 417 24.53 -128.63 38.27
C THR A 417 24.63 -127.16 38.72
N LYS A 418 25.59 -126.80 39.60
CA LYS A 418 25.76 -125.41 40.07
C LYS A 418 26.15 -124.44 38.95
N ALA A 419 27.05 -124.85 38.06
CA ALA A 419 27.51 -124.01 36.95
C ALA A 419 26.36 -123.62 35.99
N ARG A 420 25.36 -124.49 35.83
CA ARG A 420 24.18 -124.23 34.98
C ARG A 420 23.27 -123.14 35.55
N ASP A 421 23.09 -123.10 36.87
CA ASP A 421 22.22 -122.12 37.53
C ASP A 421 22.86 -120.72 37.56
N GLU A 422 24.18 -120.65 37.72
CA GLU A 422 24.96 -119.40 37.60
C GLU A 422 24.95 -118.86 36.17
N GLN A 423 25.13 -119.72 35.16
CA GLN A 423 25.02 -119.33 33.76
C GLN A 423 23.61 -118.83 33.40
N SER A 424 22.57 -119.40 34.01
CA SER A 424 21.17 -118.99 33.82
C SER A 424 20.87 -117.61 34.43
N LYS A 425 21.48 -117.26 35.58
CA LYS A 425 21.41 -115.90 36.15
C LYS A 425 22.09 -114.87 35.23
N LEU A 426 23.33 -115.15 34.80
CA LEU A 426 24.09 -114.28 33.90
C LEU A 426 23.36 -114.01 32.58
N ALA A 427 22.64 -115.00 32.04
CA ALA A 427 21.82 -114.81 30.83
C ALA A 427 20.66 -113.82 31.04
N ALA A 428 19.97 -113.88 32.20
CA ALA A 428 18.89 -112.96 32.53
C ALA A 428 19.41 -111.53 32.82
N GLU A 429 20.54 -111.41 33.51
CA GLU A 429 21.15 -110.14 33.89
C GLU A 429 21.69 -109.38 32.67
N ASN A 430 22.39 -110.07 31.75
CA ASN A 430 22.82 -109.50 30.47
C ASN A 430 21.64 -109.04 29.59
N LYS A 431 20.50 -109.75 29.62
CA LYS A 431 19.29 -109.31 28.89
C LYS A 431 18.77 -107.97 29.42
N ASN A 432 18.65 -107.81 30.74
CA ASN A 432 18.21 -106.56 31.35
C ASN A 432 19.19 -105.39 31.05
N GLN A 433 20.50 -105.64 31.09
CA GLN A 433 21.50 -104.63 30.74
C GLN A 433 21.41 -104.19 29.27
N LEU A 434 21.20 -105.13 28.34
CA LEU A 434 21.02 -104.82 26.92
C LEU A 434 19.74 -104.00 26.65
N GLU A 435 18.67 -104.31 27.37
CA GLU A 435 17.39 -103.60 27.24
C GLU A 435 17.45 -102.18 27.82
N GLN A 436 18.11 -101.99 28.98
CA GLN A 436 18.43 -100.65 29.52
C GLN A 436 19.36 -99.85 28.60
N ALA A 437 20.39 -100.47 28.02
CA ALA A 437 21.30 -99.80 27.09
C ALA A 437 20.58 -99.31 25.82
N ASN A 438 19.64 -100.10 25.29
CA ASN A 438 18.82 -99.69 24.15
C ASN A 438 17.85 -98.54 24.50
N GLN A 439 17.23 -98.55 25.68
CA GLN A 439 16.39 -97.45 26.15
C GLN A 439 17.21 -96.16 26.34
N ALA A 440 18.41 -96.24 26.94
CA ALA A 440 19.31 -95.11 27.08
C ALA A 440 19.74 -94.52 25.73
N LYS A 441 20.07 -95.39 24.75
CA LYS A 441 20.47 -94.97 23.39
C LYS A 441 19.31 -94.31 22.63
N ALA A 442 18.08 -94.79 22.80
CA ALA A 442 16.87 -94.17 22.24
C ALA A 442 16.56 -92.81 22.88
N ALA A 443 16.73 -92.67 24.20
CA ALA A 443 16.57 -91.39 24.89
C ALA A 443 17.64 -90.37 24.45
N GLN A 444 18.89 -90.81 24.31
CA GLN A 444 20.00 -89.96 23.84
C GLN A 444 19.80 -89.49 22.39
N ALA A 445 19.23 -90.33 21.52
CA ALA A 445 18.86 -89.97 20.15
C ALA A 445 17.75 -88.90 20.10
N LYS A 446 16.71 -89.02 20.95
CA LYS A 446 15.67 -87.98 21.07
C LYS A 446 16.26 -86.65 21.54
N LEU A 447 17.05 -86.67 22.62
CA LEU A 447 17.68 -85.47 23.19
C LEU A 447 18.64 -84.78 22.19
N ALA A 448 19.32 -85.55 21.34
CA ALA A 448 20.14 -85.01 20.26
C ALA A 448 19.29 -84.28 19.21
N ASN A 449 18.15 -84.86 18.81
CA ASN A 449 17.26 -84.27 17.81
C ASN A 449 16.54 -83.01 18.33
N GLU A 450 16.14 -83.00 19.60
CA GLU A 450 15.58 -81.82 20.28
C GLU A 450 16.60 -80.67 20.37
N ARG A 451 17.87 -80.99 20.66
CA ARG A 451 18.97 -80.01 20.65
C ARG A 451 19.29 -79.50 19.24
N GLN A 452 19.24 -80.35 18.22
CA GLN A 452 19.39 -79.95 16.81
C GLN A 452 18.35 -78.89 16.44
N ILE A 453 17.08 -79.13 16.78
CA ILE A 453 15.96 -78.21 16.52
C ILE A 453 16.13 -76.90 17.31
N GLN A 454 16.53 -76.96 18.58
CA GLN A 454 16.80 -75.75 19.38
C GLN A 454 17.95 -74.91 18.81
N ILE A 455 19.04 -75.53 18.34
CA ILE A 455 20.17 -74.82 17.72
C ILE A 455 19.73 -74.15 16.41
N GLU A 456 18.91 -74.81 15.60
CA GLU A 456 18.40 -74.24 14.35
C GLU A 456 17.43 -73.07 14.59
N GLN A 457 16.56 -73.17 15.61
CA GLN A 457 15.68 -72.08 16.05
C GLN A 457 16.48 -70.88 16.59
N LEU A 458 17.49 -71.12 17.44
CA LEU A 458 18.35 -70.07 17.99
C LEU A 458 19.22 -69.40 16.91
N THR A 459 19.60 -70.13 15.86
CA THR A 459 20.32 -69.58 14.70
C THR A 459 19.43 -68.61 13.93
N LYS A 460 18.21 -69.01 13.56
CA LYS A 460 17.24 -68.15 12.86
C LYS A 460 16.89 -66.89 13.67
N ALA A 461 16.66 -67.04 14.99
CA ALA A 461 16.41 -65.90 15.87
C ALA A 461 17.60 -64.91 15.95
N ARG A 462 18.84 -65.41 15.83
CA ARG A 462 20.05 -64.57 15.73
C ARG A 462 20.15 -63.84 14.39
N GLU A 463 19.80 -64.50 13.30
CA GLU A 463 19.78 -63.89 11.96
C GLU A 463 18.71 -62.80 11.86
N GLU A 464 17.51 -63.04 12.42
CA GLU A 464 16.46 -62.00 12.53
C GLU A 464 16.89 -60.82 13.42
N GLN A 465 17.52 -61.07 14.58
CA GLN A 465 18.08 -59.97 15.40
C GLN A 465 19.19 -59.19 14.67
N ALA A 466 20.07 -59.86 13.93
CA ALA A 466 21.11 -59.19 13.15
C ALA A 466 20.52 -58.33 12.02
N LYS A 467 19.46 -58.81 11.38
CA LYS A 467 18.74 -58.10 10.31
C LYS A 467 18.00 -56.88 10.85
N LEU A 468 17.27 -57.03 11.96
CA LEU A 468 16.64 -55.92 12.68
C LEU A 468 17.68 -54.89 13.15
N ALA A 469 18.82 -55.31 13.69
CA ALA A 469 19.88 -54.39 14.11
C ALA A 469 20.45 -53.57 12.94
N ALA A 470 20.54 -54.16 11.73
CA ALA A 470 20.93 -53.43 10.52
C ALA A 470 19.85 -52.43 10.06
N GLU A 471 18.58 -52.84 10.04
CA GLU A 471 17.44 -51.97 9.70
C GLU A 471 17.30 -50.79 10.68
N HIS A 472 17.38 -51.05 11.98
CA HIS A 472 17.37 -50.02 13.02
C HIS A 472 18.56 -49.05 12.88
N LYS A 473 19.76 -49.52 12.48
CA LYS A 473 20.89 -48.63 12.21
C LYS A 473 20.60 -47.71 11.02
N ILE A 474 20.07 -48.24 9.92
CA ILE A 474 19.71 -47.45 8.72
C ILE A 474 18.62 -46.42 9.07
N GLN A 475 17.60 -46.80 9.83
CA GLN A 475 16.56 -45.88 10.30
C GLN A 475 17.12 -44.77 11.20
N LEU A 476 18.09 -45.07 12.07
CA LEU A 476 18.75 -44.07 12.91
C LEU A 476 19.60 -43.09 12.08
N GLU A 477 20.32 -43.59 11.08
CA GLU A 477 21.10 -42.80 10.12
C GLU A 477 20.19 -41.84 9.33
N GLN A 478 19.07 -42.35 8.81
CA GLN A 478 18.04 -41.57 8.11
C GLN A 478 17.36 -40.53 9.02
N ALA A 479 17.01 -40.89 10.26
CA ALA A 479 16.43 -39.98 11.23
C ALA A 479 17.39 -38.83 11.62
N ASN A 480 18.70 -39.12 11.73
CA ASN A 480 19.72 -38.09 11.97
C ASN A 480 19.88 -37.16 10.76
N GLN A 481 19.87 -37.69 9.53
CA GLN A 481 19.89 -36.87 8.32
C GLN A 481 18.65 -35.98 8.19
N ALA A 482 17.46 -36.54 8.42
CA ALA A 482 16.19 -35.79 8.41
C ALA A 482 16.16 -34.69 9.49
N LYS A 483 16.69 -34.96 10.68
CA LYS A 483 16.83 -33.96 11.74
C LYS A 483 17.83 -32.85 11.36
N ALA A 484 18.91 -33.18 10.65
CA ALA A 484 19.89 -32.22 10.17
C ALA A 484 19.35 -31.31 9.06
N THR A 485 18.54 -31.83 8.13
CA THR A 485 17.83 -30.98 7.14
C THR A 485 16.72 -30.16 7.79
N GLN A 486 15.99 -30.70 8.77
CA GLN A 486 14.97 -29.96 9.50
C GLN A 486 15.57 -28.75 10.25
N VAL A 487 16.73 -28.90 10.92
CA VAL A 487 17.44 -27.79 11.58
C VAL A 487 17.93 -26.73 10.58
N LYS A 488 18.35 -27.12 9.36
CA LYS A 488 18.68 -26.14 8.30
C LYS A 488 17.45 -25.34 7.88
N LEU A 489 16.34 -26.04 7.60
CA LEU A 489 15.09 -25.41 7.19
C LEU A 489 14.52 -24.48 8.28
N GLU A 490 14.68 -24.84 9.56
CA GLU A 490 14.31 -24.00 10.70
C GLU A 490 15.13 -22.70 10.73
N ASN A 491 16.46 -22.78 10.54
CA ASN A 491 17.34 -21.61 10.47
C ASN A 491 17.05 -20.72 9.24
N GLU A 492 16.81 -21.32 8.08
CA GLU A 492 16.45 -20.59 6.85
C GLU A 492 15.11 -19.85 7.02
N ARG A 493 14.12 -20.49 7.65
CA ARG A 493 12.85 -19.85 8.02
C ARG A 493 13.05 -18.74 9.05
N GLN A 494 13.91 -18.93 10.05
CA GLN A 494 14.22 -17.91 11.05
C GLN A 494 14.81 -16.64 10.40
N ILE A 495 15.72 -16.81 9.43
CA ILE A 495 16.29 -15.71 8.64
C ILE A 495 15.22 -15.02 7.79
N GLN A 496 14.36 -15.78 7.10
CA GLN A 496 13.24 -15.21 6.34
C GLN A 496 12.26 -14.43 7.21
N ILE A 497 11.95 -14.92 8.41
CA ILE A 497 11.08 -14.23 9.38
C ILE A 497 11.73 -12.92 9.86
N GLU A 498 13.04 -12.91 10.13
CA GLU A 498 13.75 -11.68 10.52
C GLU A 498 13.78 -10.65 9.38
N GLN A 499 13.99 -11.09 8.13
CA GLN A 499 13.93 -10.24 6.94
C GLN A 499 12.54 -9.65 6.72
N LEU A 500 11.49 -10.49 6.78
CA LEU A 500 10.09 -10.04 6.65
C LEU A 500 9.68 -9.09 7.78
N THR A 501 10.22 -9.26 8.98
CA THR A 501 9.98 -8.35 10.11
C THR A 501 10.59 -6.97 9.82
N LYS A 502 11.85 -6.90 9.38
CA LYS A 502 12.51 -5.62 9.01
C LYS A 502 11.77 -4.89 7.89
N VAL A 503 11.37 -5.58 6.83
CA VAL A 503 10.57 -4.99 5.73
C VAL A 503 9.23 -4.46 6.24
N LYS A 504 8.59 -5.15 7.18
CA LYS A 504 7.31 -4.73 7.77
C LYS A 504 7.47 -3.50 8.69
N ASP A 505 8.55 -3.42 9.45
CA ASP A 505 8.87 -2.26 10.29
C ASP A 505 9.24 -1.03 9.43
N GLU A 506 9.97 -1.22 8.33
CA GLU A 506 10.24 -0.17 7.34
C GLU A 506 8.95 0.32 6.65
N GLN A 507 8.05 -0.59 6.26
CA GLN A 507 6.73 -0.22 5.73
C GLN A 507 5.89 0.53 6.77
N ALA A 508 5.91 0.13 8.05
CA ALA A 508 5.21 0.82 9.12
C ALA A 508 5.77 2.25 9.34
N LYS A 509 7.09 2.41 9.28
CA LYS A 509 7.75 3.72 9.35
C LYS A 509 7.37 4.61 8.17
N LEU A 510 7.45 4.11 6.94
CA LEU A 510 7.03 4.83 5.73
C LEU A 510 5.54 5.21 5.74
N ALA A 511 4.67 4.35 6.30
CA ALA A 511 3.25 4.66 6.46
C ALA A 511 3.01 5.79 7.48
N ALA A 512 3.74 5.80 8.60
CA ALA A 512 3.66 6.89 9.58
C ALA A 512 4.20 8.22 9.01
N GLU A 513 5.29 8.17 8.25
CA GLU A 513 5.93 9.32 7.61
C GLU A 513 5.03 9.94 6.53
N ARG A 514 4.42 9.11 5.66
CA ARG A 514 3.40 9.54 4.69
C ARG A 514 2.15 10.11 5.37
N LYS A 515 1.73 9.57 6.51
CA LYS A 515 0.61 10.13 7.29
C LYS A 515 0.95 11.54 7.79
N ALA A 516 2.15 11.74 8.35
CA ALA A 516 2.59 13.05 8.82
C ALA A 516 2.65 14.09 7.67
N GLN A 517 3.15 13.70 6.50
CA GLN A 517 3.16 14.54 5.30
C GLN A 517 1.75 14.93 4.84
N LEU A 518 0.79 13.99 4.83
CA LEU A 518 -0.62 14.29 4.52
C LEU A 518 -1.28 15.22 5.54
N GLU A 519 -0.97 15.05 6.82
CA GLU A 519 -1.51 15.87 7.90
C GLU A 519 -0.96 17.30 7.85
N GLN A 520 0.34 17.47 7.56
CA GLN A 520 0.97 18.76 7.27
C GLN A 520 0.40 19.42 6.00
N ALA A 521 0.27 18.68 4.89
CA ALA A 521 -0.29 19.21 3.65
C ALA A 521 -1.75 19.70 3.81
N ASN A 522 -2.55 19.01 4.62
CA ASN A 522 -3.90 19.45 4.97
C ASN A 522 -3.89 20.73 5.81
N GLN A 523 -2.96 20.89 6.77
CA GLN A 523 -2.80 22.13 7.53
C GLN A 523 -2.41 23.31 6.61
N THR A 524 -1.40 23.13 5.76
CA THR A 524 -1.01 24.15 4.76
C THR A 524 -2.18 24.52 3.84
N LYS A 525 -2.99 23.55 3.39
CA LYS A 525 -4.18 23.81 2.57
C LYS A 525 -5.25 24.62 3.32
N VAL A 526 -5.46 24.35 4.61
CA VAL A 526 -6.38 25.14 5.45
C VAL A 526 -5.88 26.58 5.64
N GLU A 527 -4.58 26.79 5.81
CA GLU A 527 -3.99 28.14 5.89
C GLU A 527 -4.05 28.89 4.56
N GLN A 528 -3.80 28.21 3.43
CA GLN A 528 -3.98 28.81 2.10
C GLN A 528 -5.44 29.23 1.85
N VAL A 529 -6.43 28.45 2.30
CA VAL A 529 -7.85 28.82 2.20
C VAL A 529 -8.19 30.01 3.11
N LYS A 530 -7.63 30.11 4.32
CA LYS A 530 -7.78 31.31 5.16
C LYS A 530 -7.20 32.55 4.47
N LEU A 531 -5.96 32.47 3.99
CA LEU A 531 -5.26 33.57 3.34
C LEU A 531 -5.97 33.99 2.04
N ALA A 532 -6.56 33.05 1.30
CA ALA A 532 -7.40 33.34 0.13
C ALA A 532 -8.67 34.11 0.53
N ASN A 533 -9.36 33.71 1.59
CA ASN A 533 -10.55 34.42 2.10
C ASN A 533 -10.20 35.83 2.62
N GLU A 534 -9.08 35.99 3.33
CA GLU A 534 -8.60 37.29 3.80
C GLU A 534 -8.25 38.23 2.62
N ARG A 535 -7.58 37.70 1.59
CA ARG A 535 -7.34 38.44 0.33
C ARG A 535 -8.63 38.79 -0.41
N GLN A 536 -9.61 37.89 -0.45
CA GLN A 536 -10.92 38.15 -1.06
C GLN A 536 -11.63 39.31 -0.35
N ILE A 537 -11.61 39.34 0.98
CA ILE A 537 -12.17 40.44 1.78
C ILE A 537 -11.43 41.76 1.52
N GLN A 538 -10.09 41.74 1.42
CA GLN A 538 -9.31 42.94 1.05
C GLN A 538 -9.64 43.44 -0.36
N ILE A 539 -9.80 42.55 -1.34
CA ILE A 539 -10.20 42.89 -2.71
C ILE A 539 -11.60 43.51 -2.75
N GLU A 540 -12.55 42.99 -1.97
CA GLU A 540 -13.91 43.55 -1.90
C GLU A 540 -13.92 44.93 -1.23
N GLN A 541 -13.08 45.15 -0.20
CA GLN A 541 -12.89 46.47 0.42
C GLN A 541 -12.25 47.48 -0.54
N LEU A 542 -11.19 47.07 -1.27
CA LEU A 542 -10.51 47.92 -2.25
C LEU A 542 -11.40 48.26 -3.44
N THR A 543 -12.25 47.32 -3.89
CA THR A 543 -13.26 47.58 -4.93
C THR A 543 -14.27 48.63 -4.46
N LYS A 544 -14.83 48.50 -3.25
CA LYS A 544 -15.75 49.50 -2.69
C LYS A 544 -15.12 50.89 -2.57
N ALA A 545 -13.89 50.97 -2.08
CA ALA A 545 -13.15 52.23 -2.00
C ALA A 545 -12.86 52.84 -3.39
N ARG A 546 -12.59 52.01 -4.41
CA ARG A 546 -12.43 52.45 -5.80
C ARG A 546 -13.74 52.97 -6.40
N ASP A 547 -14.86 52.31 -6.12
CA ASP A 547 -16.18 52.71 -6.61
C ASP A 547 -16.64 54.03 -5.96
N GLU A 548 -16.36 54.22 -4.67
CA GLU A 548 -16.56 55.51 -3.99
C GLU A 548 -15.66 56.62 -4.57
N GLN A 549 -14.38 56.34 -4.84
CA GLN A 549 -13.51 57.30 -5.54
C GLN A 549 -14.00 57.62 -6.96
N ALA A 550 -14.47 56.63 -7.72
CA ALA A 550 -15.02 56.84 -9.05
C ALA A 550 -16.29 57.69 -9.02
N LYS A 551 -17.16 57.47 -8.04
CA LYS A 551 -18.36 58.29 -7.80
C LYS A 551 -17.99 59.73 -7.43
N LEU A 552 -17.07 59.93 -6.49
CA LEU A 552 -16.58 61.25 -6.11
C LEU A 552 -15.90 61.99 -7.27
N ALA A 553 -15.16 61.27 -8.13
CA ALA A 553 -14.58 61.84 -9.35
C ALA A 553 -15.67 62.29 -10.36
N ALA A 554 -16.75 61.52 -10.52
CA ALA A 554 -17.89 61.89 -11.37
C ALA A 554 -18.69 63.09 -10.82
N GLU A 555 -18.92 63.13 -9.50
CA GLU A 555 -19.56 64.26 -8.82
C GLU A 555 -18.69 65.53 -8.93
N ASN A 556 -17.37 65.43 -8.68
CA ASN A 556 -16.43 66.54 -8.86
C ASN A 556 -16.35 67.03 -10.30
N LYS A 557 -16.37 66.13 -11.30
CA LYS A 557 -16.42 66.50 -12.72
C LYS A 557 -17.71 67.28 -13.03
N THR A 558 -18.84 66.84 -12.49
CA THR A 558 -20.14 67.49 -12.70
C THR A 558 -20.16 68.88 -12.05
N GLN A 559 -19.60 69.03 -10.84
CA GLN A 559 -19.44 70.35 -10.21
C GLN A 559 -18.50 71.26 -11.00
N LEU A 560 -17.40 70.74 -11.56
CA LEU A 560 -16.48 71.50 -12.41
C LEU A 560 -17.16 71.98 -13.70
N GLU A 561 -17.96 71.13 -14.35
CA GLU A 561 -18.76 71.50 -15.52
C GLU A 561 -19.83 72.56 -15.18
N GLN A 562 -20.49 72.45 -14.02
CA GLN A 562 -21.44 73.48 -13.54
C GLN A 562 -20.74 74.81 -13.23
N ALA A 563 -19.59 74.78 -12.55
CA ALA A 563 -18.79 75.97 -12.25
C ALA A 563 -18.30 76.68 -13.53
N ASN A 564 -17.85 75.91 -14.53
CA ASN A 564 -17.45 76.44 -15.82
C ASN A 564 -18.63 77.06 -16.60
N ARG A 565 -19.83 76.48 -16.54
CA ARG A 565 -21.05 77.08 -17.12
C ARG A 565 -21.44 78.37 -16.39
N ALA A 566 -21.45 78.37 -15.06
CA ALA A 566 -21.76 79.56 -14.26
C ALA A 566 -20.74 80.70 -14.50
N LYS A 567 -19.46 80.37 -14.69
CA LYS A 567 -18.43 81.34 -15.09
C LYS A 567 -18.69 81.88 -16.50
N ALA A 568 -18.99 81.02 -17.48
CA ALA A 568 -19.30 81.45 -18.84
C ALA A 568 -20.55 82.36 -18.90
N GLU A 569 -21.56 82.12 -18.06
CA GLU A 569 -22.69 83.04 -17.91
C GLU A 569 -22.31 84.36 -17.22
N GLN A 570 -21.42 84.36 -16.22
CA GLN A 570 -20.88 85.60 -15.66
C GLN A 570 -20.07 86.40 -16.68
N ASP A 571 -19.20 85.75 -17.47
CA ASP A 571 -18.41 86.39 -18.52
C ASP A 571 -19.33 86.97 -19.62
N LYS A 572 -20.42 86.27 -19.96
CA LYS A 572 -21.48 86.77 -20.88
C LYS A 572 -22.22 87.97 -20.29
N LEU A 573 -22.69 87.90 -19.05
CA LEU A 573 -23.36 89.00 -18.34
C LEU A 573 -22.44 90.21 -18.14
N ALA A 574 -21.14 90.00 -17.96
CA ALA A 574 -20.14 91.07 -17.89
C ALA A 574 -20.02 91.79 -19.25
N ASN A 575 -19.93 91.04 -20.35
CA ASN A 575 -19.90 91.61 -21.71
C ASN A 575 -21.21 92.31 -22.08
N GLU A 576 -22.38 91.77 -21.72
CA GLU A 576 -23.68 92.41 -21.92
C GLU A 576 -23.80 93.72 -21.11
N ARG A 577 -23.35 93.72 -19.85
CA ARG A 577 -23.28 94.95 -19.02
C ARG A 577 -22.28 95.96 -19.56
N GLN A 578 -21.11 95.54 -20.03
CA GLN A 578 -20.12 96.42 -20.66
C GLN A 578 -20.71 97.07 -21.92
N THR A 579 -21.45 96.30 -22.73
CA THR A 579 -22.17 96.79 -23.91
C THR A 579 -23.25 97.80 -23.53
N GLN A 580 -24.03 97.54 -22.47
CA GLN A 580 -25.01 98.50 -21.95
C GLN A 580 -24.36 99.78 -21.40
N ILE A 581 -23.24 99.68 -20.68
CA ILE A 581 -22.48 100.84 -20.19
C ILE A 581 -21.98 101.69 -21.37
N GLU A 582 -21.49 101.06 -22.43
CA GLU A 582 -21.02 101.78 -23.62
C GLU A 582 -22.17 102.43 -24.41
N GLN A 583 -23.32 101.77 -24.51
CA GLN A 583 -24.55 102.35 -25.08
C GLN A 583 -25.07 103.53 -24.25
N LEU A 584 -25.13 103.39 -22.91
CA LEU A 584 -25.52 104.47 -22.00
C LEU A 584 -24.53 105.64 -22.01
N THR A 585 -23.24 105.37 -22.20
CA THR A 585 -22.21 106.41 -22.36
C THR A 585 -22.44 107.18 -23.67
N LYS A 586 -22.64 106.48 -24.80
CA LYS A 586 -22.99 107.11 -26.09
C LYS A 586 -24.27 107.95 -25.98
N ALA A 587 -25.32 107.41 -25.37
CA ALA A 587 -26.58 108.13 -25.15
C ALA A 587 -26.41 109.36 -24.24
N ARG A 588 -25.56 109.29 -23.19
CA ARG A 588 -25.22 110.42 -22.32
C ARG A 588 -24.45 111.50 -23.07
N ASP A 589 -23.47 111.14 -23.89
CA ASP A 589 -22.67 112.09 -24.67
C ASP A 589 -23.51 112.76 -25.76
N GLU A 590 -24.44 112.02 -26.37
CA GLU A 590 -25.41 112.53 -27.33
C GLU A 590 -26.46 113.45 -26.66
N GLN A 591 -26.94 113.10 -25.46
CA GLN A 591 -27.77 113.96 -24.64
C GLN A 591 -27.02 115.24 -24.19
N ALA A 592 -25.73 115.15 -23.86
CA ALA A 592 -24.90 116.30 -23.53
C ALA A 592 -24.72 117.24 -24.75
N ARG A 593 -24.49 116.68 -25.95
CA ARG A 593 -24.50 117.45 -27.21
C ARG A 593 -25.84 118.12 -27.48
N LEU A 594 -26.95 117.43 -27.25
CA LEU A 594 -28.30 118.00 -27.38
C LEU A 594 -28.54 119.14 -26.38
N VAL A 595 -28.12 119.00 -25.13
CA VAL A 595 -28.23 120.08 -24.12
C VAL A 595 -27.39 121.30 -24.53
N VAL A 596 -26.14 121.10 -24.98
CA VAL A 596 -25.29 122.21 -25.49
C VAL A 596 -25.92 122.88 -26.72
N SER A 597 -26.51 122.09 -27.64
CA SER A 597 -27.20 122.61 -28.83
C SER A 597 -28.46 123.43 -28.46
N GLN A 598 -29.27 122.93 -27.52
CA GLN A 598 -30.46 123.65 -27.02
C GLN A 598 -30.08 124.91 -26.23
N GLN A 599 -28.98 124.89 -25.49
CA GLN A 599 -28.43 126.07 -24.83
C GLN A 599 -28.05 127.13 -25.87
N LEU A 600 -27.31 126.74 -26.91
CA LEU A 600 -26.89 127.63 -27.99
C LEU A 600 -28.08 128.21 -28.78
N GLN A 601 -29.13 127.40 -29.01
CA GLN A 601 -30.38 127.88 -29.62
C GLN A 601 -31.09 128.90 -28.74
N ARG A 602 -31.23 128.65 -27.44
CA ARG A 602 -31.83 129.61 -26.49
C ARG A 602 -31.04 130.91 -26.42
N ASP A 603 -29.72 130.86 -26.43
CA ASP A 603 -28.88 132.05 -26.42
C ASP A 603 -29.03 132.85 -27.72
N GLN A 604 -29.19 132.19 -28.88
CA GLN A 604 -29.51 132.86 -30.16
C GLN A 604 -30.92 133.45 -30.19
N GLU A 605 -31.93 132.74 -29.66
CA GLU A 605 -33.30 133.24 -29.55
C GLU A 605 -33.39 134.44 -28.61
N LYS A 606 -32.66 134.42 -27.50
CA LYS A 606 -32.56 135.53 -26.55
C LYS A 606 -31.86 136.74 -27.17
N LEU A 607 -30.78 136.53 -27.92
CA LEU A 607 -30.11 137.62 -28.66
C LEU A 607 -31.03 138.23 -29.74
N ARG A 608 -31.89 137.42 -30.37
CA ARG A 608 -32.94 137.91 -31.29
C ARG A 608 -34.04 138.70 -30.54
N ALA A 609 -34.46 138.25 -29.36
CA ALA A 609 -35.43 138.96 -28.54
C ALA A 609 -34.90 140.33 -28.09
N ASP A 610 -33.66 140.39 -27.57
CA ASP A 610 -33.01 141.63 -27.15
C ASP A 610 -32.84 142.63 -28.32
N ASN A 611 -32.50 142.15 -29.52
CA ASN A 611 -32.42 143.00 -30.71
C ASN A 611 -33.80 143.47 -31.18
N ASN A 612 -34.80 142.58 -31.26
CA ASN A 612 -36.17 142.95 -31.61
C ASN A 612 -36.75 143.98 -30.63
N GLN A 613 -36.42 143.88 -29.33
CA GLN A 613 -36.87 144.83 -28.32
C GLN A 613 -36.18 146.19 -28.46
N ARG A 614 -34.88 146.24 -28.83
CA ARG A 614 -34.21 147.50 -29.19
C ARG A 614 -34.81 148.17 -30.42
N ASP A 615 -35.17 147.40 -31.45
CA ASP A 615 -35.89 147.92 -32.62
C ASP A 615 -37.28 148.44 -32.22
N LEU A 616 -37.96 147.77 -31.28
CA LEU A 616 -39.25 148.22 -30.75
C LEU A 616 -39.12 149.53 -29.96
N GLU A 617 -38.14 149.63 -29.05
CA GLU A 617 -37.84 150.86 -28.30
C GLU A 617 -37.45 152.03 -29.22
N THR A 618 -36.72 151.73 -30.30
CA THR A 618 -36.33 152.74 -31.30
C THR A 618 -37.58 153.25 -32.03
N LYS A 619 -38.46 152.35 -32.48
CA LYS A 619 -39.73 152.73 -33.12
C LYS A 619 -40.73 153.39 -32.18
N GLN A 620 -40.72 153.05 -30.88
CA GLN A 620 -41.50 153.75 -29.86
C GLN A 620 -41.02 155.19 -29.70
N LYS A 621 -39.70 155.44 -29.69
CA LYS A 621 -39.13 156.80 -29.65
C LYS A 621 -39.39 157.58 -30.95
N GLU A 622 -39.48 156.93 -32.10
CA GLU A 622 -39.94 157.55 -33.35
C GLU A 622 -41.44 157.89 -33.28
N LEU A 623 -42.26 157.03 -32.69
CA LEU A 623 -43.70 157.26 -32.46
C LEU A 623 -43.95 158.41 -31.48
N GLU A 624 -43.31 158.44 -30.31
CA GLU A 624 -43.42 159.57 -29.36
C GLU A 624 -43.03 160.89 -30.02
N LYS A 625 -42.04 160.88 -30.92
CA LYS A 625 -41.59 162.07 -31.64
C LYS A 625 -42.58 162.52 -32.71
N LEU A 626 -43.25 161.59 -33.39
CA LEU A 626 -44.36 161.86 -34.31
C LEU A 626 -45.63 162.33 -33.57
N GLU A 627 -45.91 161.77 -32.39
CA GLU A 627 -47.02 162.19 -31.53
C GLU A 627 -46.77 163.58 -30.94
N GLN A 628 -45.53 163.91 -30.55
CA GLN A 628 -45.14 165.28 -30.18
C GLN A 628 -45.32 166.25 -31.35
N GLN A 629 -44.91 165.88 -32.57
CA GLN A 629 -45.12 166.71 -33.77
C GLN A 629 -46.62 166.89 -34.09
N LEU A 630 -47.45 165.86 -33.92
CA LEU A 630 -48.91 165.97 -34.06
C LEU A 630 -49.57 166.82 -32.97
N ALA A 631 -49.09 166.73 -31.73
CA ALA A 631 -49.56 167.56 -30.63
C ALA A 631 -49.18 169.04 -30.83
N GLU A 632 -47.95 169.31 -31.28
CA GLU A 632 -47.48 170.65 -31.65
C GLU A 632 -48.28 171.23 -32.84
N LEU A 633 -48.63 170.40 -33.83
CA LEU A 633 -49.51 170.81 -34.94
C LEU A 633 -50.94 171.14 -34.45
N ASN A 634 -51.52 170.26 -33.62
CA ASN A 634 -52.88 170.42 -33.09
C ASN A 634 -53.02 171.59 -32.10
N GLN A 635 -51.96 171.99 -31.39
CA GLN A 635 -51.96 173.24 -30.63
C GLN A 635 -51.87 174.48 -31.53
N ARG A 636 -51.33 174.35 -32.74
CA ARG A 636 -51.13 175.46 -33.68
C ARG A 636 -52.38 175.83 -34.48
N LEU A 637 -53.24 174.85 -34.82
CA LEU A 637 -54.51 175.10 -35.53
C LEU A 637 -55.41 176.13 -34.82
N PRO A 638 -55.80 175.98 -33.54
CA PRO A 638 -56.72 176.93 -32.89
C PRO A 638 -56.10 178.32 -32.66
N MET A 639 -54.76 178.45 -32.64
CA MET A 639 -54.10 179.76 -32.62
C MET A 639 -54.13 180.44 -34.00
N LEU A 640 -54.11 179.68 -35.10
CA LEU A 640 -54.31 180.21 -36.46
C LEU A 640 -55.76 180.65 -36.70
N ASP A 641 -56.74 179.87 -36.22
CA ASP A 641 -58.16 180.24 -36.31
C ASP A 641 -58.46 181.51 -35.50
N ASP A 642 -57.88 181.66 -34.31
CA ASP A 642 -58.04 182.85 -33.45
C ASP A 642 -57.29 184.09 -33.99
N GLU A 643 -56.29 183.95 -34.86
CA GLU A 643 -55.76 185.06 -35.67
C GLU A 643 -56.63 185.36 -36.89
N PHE A 644 -57.21 184.35 -37.55
CA PHE A 644 -58.14 184.53 -38.67
C PHE A 644 -59.41 185.29 -38.25
N VAL A 645 -60.02 184.94 -37.11
CA VAL A 645 -61.20 185.64 -36.56
C VAL A 645 -60.89 187.10 -36.23
N LYS A 646 -59.67 187.40 -35.74
CA LYS A 646 -59.22 188.78 -35.52
C LYS A 646 -59.00 189.55 -36.83
N ALA A 647 -58.52 188.88 -37.87
CA ALA A 647 -58.38 189.47 -39.21
C ALA A 647 -59.76 189.77 -39.85
N GLU A 648 -60.72 188.85 -39.79
CA GLU A 648 -62.08 189.07 -40.30
C GLU A 648 -62.79 190.20 -39.54
N ALA A 649 -62.66 190.29 -38.22
CA ALA A 649 -63.21 191.38 -37.41
C ALA A 649 -62.62 192.75 -37.80
N GLN A 650 -61.33 192.83 -38.16
CA GLN A 650 -60.73 194.06 -38.67
C GLN A 650 -61.19 194.40 -40.09
N ILE A 651 -61.50 193.41 -40.93
CA ILE A 651 -62.02 193.62 -42.29
C ILE A 651 -63.49 194.08 -42.28
N GLU A 652 -64.32 193.57 -41.38
CA GLU A 652 -65.69 194.07 -41.15
C GLU A 652 -65.68 195.53 -40.65
N LEU A 653 -64.80 195.86 -39.69
CA LEU A 653 -64.69 197.22 -39.17
C LEU A 653 -64.27 198.25 -40.25
N ILE A 654 -63.41 197.84 -41.19
CA ILE A 654 -63.00 198.69 -42.33
C ILE A 654 -64.12 198.83 -43.37
N LYS A 655 -64.96 197.80 -43.57
CA LYS A 655 -66.13 197.89 -44.46
C LYS A 655 -67.18 198.88 -43.94
N ASP A 656 -67.53 198.85 -42.65
CA ASP A 656 -68.62 199.70 -42.13
C ASP A 656 -68.23 201.19 -42.14
N ILE A 657 -66.94 201.50 -41.90
CA ILE A 657 -66.37 202.84 -42.07
C ILE A 657 -66.47 203.33 -43.53
N LEU A 658 -66.28 202.45 -44.52
CA LEU A 658 -66.37 202.79 -45.94
C LEU A 658 -67.80 202.97 -46.48
N ILE A 659 -68.83 202.67 -45.69
CA ILE A 659 -70.25 202.76 -46.10
C ILE A 659 -70.97 203.96 -45.46
N ARG A 660 -70.40 204.59 -44.42
CA ARG A 660 -71.08 205.62 -43.61
C ARG A 660 -70.49 207.03 -43.63
N GLU A 661 -69.82 207.45 -44.69
CA GLU A 661 -69.61 208.88 -44.92
C GLU A 661 -69.77 209.31 -46.40
N LYS A 662 -70.98 209.06 -46.92
CA LYS A 662 -71.54 209.84 -48.04
C LYS A 662 -72.69 210.72 -47.56
N ALA A 663 -72.38 211.54 -46.56
CA ALA A 663 -73.31 212.45 -45.89
C ALA A 663 -72.72 213.85 -45.59
N PHE A 664 -71.53 214.17 -46.12
CA PHE A 664 -71.18 215.49 -46.67
C PHE A 664 -70.05 215.37 -47.71
#